data_AF-B8CLV3-F1
#
_entry.id   AF-B8CLV3-F1
#
_cell.length_a   1.000
_cell.length_b   1.000
_cell.length_c   1.000
_cell.angle_alpha   90.00
_cell.angle_beta   90.00
_cell.angle_gamma   90.00
#
_symmetry.space_group_name_H-M   'P 1'
#
loop_
_entity.id
_entity.type
_entity.pdbx_description
1 polymer ?
#
loop_
_entity_poly.entity_id
_entity_poly.type
_entity_poly.pdbx_seq_one_letter_code
_entity_poly.pdbx_strand_id
1 'polypeptide(L)'
;MISLPHQKYLIGQCSVNCHDMTISKDENVVTLPAKVFEFLKLLILHANQTVTKDVAIEQVWLGNVEVGKRGTGNAIWQLRKTVSELGEEPEHYFKTITKIGYQLLLTPEAIDEESYQPAAVTVDSYPPRAHAIFKPVIALLSLMLFTSLGYMFHSFYLPSSQLEALTVERITNFEGVEEQAAISPDGRFMAFQWRRELKKAQIYIKDLTDKSAPLRQVSMSEDKETSPTWSPDGQALAYFSFNASGQCELHVRELITNQDRLIDTGCTSSGYVHSLDWSPDGKFLAYAKAGEASVAIYAYSFASSEISQLSYPNTGEEDLLVSWSANSDEFAVVRSVAMDASIIVLSRSNDSVVKVVESETMVISLEWEHDANMLYFNALRDGAFVIEQYSFESQSITDFHRDDTISSLAINEKNNRLYYSRHLSQEHITVHSLTNGQVKHRLASSSRDMFGQFIASSQEVLFLSNRSGGWELWVNQDAGSKQLTQQMGIVGIPAASPIGSQYVLPIKAKDADSYSLYLGDVATESLAKIRGIKGDVRNPSFSNNGSKIYYSSNLEGHWGVYAYDLNSQRVEFMFGQAAKYAVEDDVGGLYYTRDNQAGIYYHANDGSEDIQVTSELSSSDWGSFFYQNNALYFIKRTDTNDQVIAITADGQQHTVFSLPAVSIRGQRALAKADDESVVISMLGINDADIYSVSLAARH
;
A
#
# COMPACT_ATOMS: atom_id res chain seq x y z
N MET A 1 9.11 9.30 5.65
CA MET A 1 9.50 10.49 4.86
C MET A 1 10.74 11.08 5.51
N ILE A 2 11.76 11.33 4.72
CA ILE A 2 13.04 11.88 5.16
C ILE A 2 12.79 13.34 5.57
N SER A 3 13.23 13.76 6.74
CA SER A 3 13.09 15.17 7.16
C SER A 3 14.43 15.87 6.96
N LEU A 4 14.40 17.05 6.33
CA LEU A 4 15.57 17.92 6.26
C LEU A 4 15.48 18.99 7.36
N PRO A 5 16.63 19.48 7.88
CA PRO A 5 16.64 20.54 8.89
C PRO A 5 16.04 21.89 8.43
N HIS A 6 16.13 22.22 7.14
CA HIS A 6 15.59 23.46 6.55
C HIS A 6 14.63 23.15 5.40
N GLN A 7 13.82 24.15 5.01
CA GLN A 7 12.87 24.00 3.89
C GLN A 7 13.46 24.41 2.54
N LYS A 8 14.55 25.19 2.51
CA LYS A 8 15.19 25.64 1.27
C LYS A 8 16.70 25.44 1.35
N TYR A 9 17.29 25.00 0.24
CA TYR A 9 18.73 24.78 0.10
C TYR A 9 19.24 25.37 -1.21
N LEU A 10 20.41 26.00 -1.18
CA LEU A 10 21.18 26.29 -2.37
C LEU A 10 22.20 25.16 -2.58
N ILE A 11 22.22 24.58 -3.77
CA ILE A 11 23.17 23.55 -4.18
C ILE A 11 23.79 24.04 -5.48
N GLY A 12 25.05 24.48 -5.44
CA GLY A 12 25.65 25.14 -6.61
C GLY A 12 24.87 26.38 -7.02
N GLN A 13 24.31 26.39 -8.23
CA GLN A 13 23.46 27.46 -8.75
C GLN A 13 21.96 27.15 -8.65
N CYS A 14 21.60 25.97 -8.15
CA CYS A 14 20.23 25.51 -8.06
C CYS A 14 19.67 25.70 -6.65
N SER A 15 18.51 26.32 -6.53
CA SER A 15 17.73 26.38 -5.30
C SER A 15 16.76 25.20 -5.24
N VAL A 16 16.69 24.53 -4.10
CA VAL A 16 15.79 23.40 -3.82
C VAL A 16 14.79 23.85 -2.77
N ASN A 17 13.50 23.74 -3.07
CA ASN A 17 12.41 24.05 -2.15
C ASN A 17 11.67 22.76 -1.75
N CYS A 18 11.73 22.43 -0.46
CA CYS A 18 11.20 21.21 0.12
C CYS A 18 9.68 21.21 0.29
N HIS A 19 9.05 22.38 0.37
CA HIS A 19 7.60 22.51 0.45
C HIS A 19 6.96 22.19 -0.90
N ASP A 20 7.50 22.80 -1.96
CA ASP A 20 6.95 22.70 -3.32
C ASP A 20 7.52 21.54 -4.13
N MET A 21 8.50 20.80 -3.58
CA MET A 21 9.25 19.73 -4.25
C MET A 21 9.92 20.18 -5.56
N THR A 22 10.44 21.41 -5.58
CA THR A 22 10.99 22.04 -6.79
C THR A 22 12.51 22.23 -6.71
N ILE A 23 13.14 22.19 -7.88
CA ILE A 23 14.49 22.72 -8.11
C ILE A 23 14.36 23.89 -9.08
N SER A 24 15.00 25.01 -8.79
CA SER A 24 14.98 26.20 -9.63
C SER A 24 16.37 26.80 -9.84
N LYS A 25 16.56 27.45 -10.98
CA LYS A 25 17.69 28.34 -11.24
C LYS A 25 17.17 29.54 -12.00
N ASP A 26 17.44 30.75 -11.49
CA ASP A 26 16.84 31.99 -11.96
C ASP A 26 15.30 31.90 -11.99
N GLU A 27 14.66 32.16 -13.14
CA GLU A 27 13.20 32.07 -13.33
C GLU A 27 12.73 30.66 -13.73
N ASN A 28 13.64 29.73 -14.03
CA ASN A 28 13.28 28.38 -14.45
C ASN A 28 13.07 27.48 -13.22
N VAL A 29 11.85 26.94 -13.08
CA VAL A 29 11.45 26.08 -11.97
C VAL A 29 10.99 24.73 -12.50
N VAL A 30 11.51 23.63 -11.94
CA VAL A 30 11.13 22.27 -12.27
C VAL A 30 10.62 21.57 -11.02
N THR A 31 9.40 21.03 -11.08
CA THR A 31 8.82 20.22 -9.99
C THR A 31 9.21 18.76 -10.16
N LEU A 32 9.64 18.10 -9.09
CA LEU A 32 10.06 16.70 -9.11
C LEU A 32 8.96 15.76 -8.60
N PRO A 33 8.85 14.53 -9.13
CA PRO A 33 8.00 13.51 -8.54
C PRO A 33 8.41 13.19 -7.09
N ALA A 34 7.44 12.91 -6.23
CA ALA A 34 7.65 12.78 -4.78
C ALA A 34 8.78 11.81 -4.39
N LYS A 35 8.90 10.64 -5.05
CA LYS A 35 9.98 9.66 -4.76
C LYS A 35 11.36 10.13 -5.21
N VAL A 36 11.42 10.89 -6.31
CA VAL A 36 12.67 11.49 -6.79
C VAL A 36 13.10 12.61 -5.85
N PHE A 37 12.14 13.40 -5.37
CA PHE A 37 12.40 14.44 -4.39
C PHE A 37 12.83 13.86 -3.02
N GLU A 38 12.19 12.80 -2.53
CA GLU A 38 12.64 12.10 -1.31
C GLU A 38 14.05 11.53 -1.47
N PHE A 39 14.41 11.03 -2.66
CA PHE A 39 15.78 10.59 -2.94
C PHE A 39 16.78 11.76 -2.95
N LEU A 40 16.41 12.92 -3.51
CA LEU A 40 17.23 14.13 -3.41
C LEU A 40 17.44 14.55 -1.95
N LYS A 41 16.41 14.51 -1.11
CA LYS A 41 16.52 14.80 0.32
C LYS A 41 17.49 13.87 1.02
N LEU A 42 17.48 12.58 0.68
CA LEU A 42 18.46 11.62 1.19
C LEU A 42 19.89 12.02 0.78
N LEU A 43 20.09 12.42 -0.47
CA LEU A 43 21.39 12.86 -0.98
C LEU A 43 21.85 14.18 -0.33
N ILE A 44 20.95 15.12 -0.04
CA ILE A 44 21.24 16.36 0.70
C ILE A 44 21.68 16.04 2.13
N LEU A 45 20.97 15.13 2.81
CA LEU A 45 21.28 14.72 4.18
C LEU A 45 22.67 14.06 4.28
N HIS A 46 23.08 13.35 3.21
CA HIS A 46 24.36 12.68 3.08
C HIS A 46 25.28 13.38 2.07
N ALA A 47 25.21 14.71 1.97
CA ALA A 47 26.05 15.46 1.03
C ALA A 47 27.54 15.12 1.23
N ASN A 48 28.28 15.01 0.13
CA ASN A 48 29.66 14.55 0.09
C ASN A 48 29.90 13.10 0.58
N GLN A 49 28.86 12.33 0.88
CA GLN A 49 28.95 10.91 1.22
C GLN A 49 28.21 10.05 0.20
N THR A 50 28.61 8.78 0.07
CA THR A 50 27.92 7.85 -0.84
C THR A 50 26.69 7.28 -0.13
N VAL A 51 25.51 7.61 -0.65
CA VAL A 51 24.26 6.91 -0.32
C VAL A 51 24.25 5.61 -1.09
N THR A 52 24.33 4.48 -0.38
CA THR A 52 24.27 3.16 -1.01
C THR A 52 22.90 2.89 -1.60
N LYS A 53 22.83 2.01 -2.60
CA LYS A 53 21.54 1.59 -3.16
C LYS A 53 20.62 1.01 -2.09
N ASP A 54 21.14 0.19 -1.20
CA ASP A 54 20.33 -0.43 -0.14
C ASP A 54 19.75 0.60 0.83
N VAL A 55 20.55 1.59 1.25
CA VAL A 55 20.06 2.70 2.09
C VAL A 55 19.00 3.52 1.36
N ALA A 56 19.19 3.79 0.07
CA ALA A 56 18.19 4.49 -0.72
C ALA A 56 16.89 3.69 -0.83
N ILE A 57 16.97 2.38 -1.10
CA ILE A 57 15.83 1.46 -1.17
C ILE A 57 15.08 1.41 0.16
N GLU A 58 15.79 1.27 1.27
CA GLU A 58 15.19 1.23 2.60
C GLU A 58 14.49 2.56 2.94
N GLN A 59 15.16 3.70 2.73
CA GLN A 59 14.67 5.00 3.20
C GLN A 59 13.60 5.63 2.28
N VAL A 60 13.75 5.48 0.96
CA VAL A 60 12.86 6.10 -0.04
C VAL A 60 11.81 5.12 -0.53
N TRP A 61 12.17 3.85 -0.74
CA TRP A 61 11.26 2.79 -1.20
C TRP A 61 10.78 1.87 -0.07
N LEU A 62 11.02 2.25 1.19
CA LEU A 62 10.50 1.56 2.39
C LEU A 62 10.86 0.06 2.42
N GLY A 63 12.02 -0.29 1.89
CA GLY A 63 12.51 -1.67 1.85
C GLY A 63 11.99 -2.52 0.68
N ASN A 64 11.21 -1.95 -0.25
CA ASN A 64 10.80 -2.66 -1.46
C ASN A 64 12.00 -2.79 -2.43
N VAL A 65 12.72 -3.90 -2.33
CA VAL A 65 13.95 -4.17 -3.09
C VAL A 65 13.71 -4.23 -4.60
N GLU A 66 12.60 -4.81 -5.04
CA GLU A 66 12.33 -5.00 -6.47
C GLU A 66 12.01 -3.69 -7.18
N VAL A 67 11.16 -2.84 -6.57
CA VAL A 67 10.90 -1.49 -7.09
C VAL A 67 12.12 -0.59 -6.90
N GLY A 68 12.77 -0.68 -5.75
CA GLY A 68 13.89 0.19 -5.37
C GLY A 68 15.16 -0.01 -6.22
N LYS A 69 15.45 -1.23 -6.70
CA LYS A 69 16.58 -1.49 -7.62
C LYS A 69 16.46 -0.68 -8.92
N ARG A 70 15.25 -0.59 -9.49
CA ARG A 70 14.95 0.22 -10.68
C ARG A 70 14.74 1.70 -10.31
N GLY A 71 14.08 1.94 -9.17
CA GLY A 71 13.73 3.26 -8.66
C GLY A 71 14.93 4.16 -8.39
N THR A 72 15.99 3.64 -7.76
CA THR A 72 17.22 4.40 -7.50
C THR A 72 17.91 4.86 -8.78
N GLY A 73 17.93 4.02 -9.81
CA GLY A 73 18.45 4.36 -11.14
C GLY A 73 17.59 5.40 -11.87
N ASN A 74 16.27 5.28 -11.81
CA ASN A 74 15.35 6.27 -12.39
C ASN A 74 15.46 7.62 -11.67
N ALA A 75 15.49 7.62 -10.34
CA ALA A 75 15.57 8.83 -9.54
C ALA A 75 16.85 9.62 -9.83
N ILE A 76 18.02 8.98 -9.88
CA ILE A 76 19.25 9.68 -10.23
C ILE A 76 19.24 10.20 -11.68
N TRP A 77 18.63 9.45 -12.61
CA TRP A 77 18.52 9.87 -14.00
C TRP A 77 17.65 11.12 -14.13
N GLN A 78 16.51 11.18 -13.43
CA GLN A 78 15.63 12.35 -13.40
C GLN A 78 16.32 13.55 -12.77
N LEU A 79 17.01 13.38 -11.64
CA LEU A 79 17.76 14.47 -11.02
C LEU A 79 18.83 15.04 -11.97
N ARG A 80 19.56 14.18 -12.68
CA ARG A 80 20.52 14.64 -13.69
C ARG A 80 19.85 15.37 -14.84
N LYS A 81 18.73 14.84 -15.34
CA LYS A 81 17.96 15.49 -16.39
C LYS A 81 17.49 16.87 -15.97
N THR A 82 16.93 17.02 -14.77
CA THR A 82 16.47 18.29 -14.23
C THR A 82 17.60 19.30 -14.09
N VAL A 83 18.77 18.90 -13.57
CA VAL A 83 19.94 19.79 -13.51
C VAL A 83 20.39 20.23 -14.91
N SER A 84 20.36 19.32 -15.89
CA SER A 84 20.66 19.65 -17.29
C SER A 84 19.65 20.60 -17.93
N GLU A 85 18.35 20.42 -17.65
CA GLU A 85 17.27 21.31 -18.11
C GLU A 85 17.40 22.73 -17.51
N LEU A 86 17.95 22.85 -16.31
CA LEU A 86 18.30 24.12 -15.68
C LEU A 86 19.63 24.72 -16.20
N GLY A 87 20.25 24.10 -17.21
CA GLY A 87 21.48 24.59 -17.84
C GLY A 87 22.73 24.38 -17.00
N GLU A 88 22.72 23.41 -16.10
CA GLU A 88 23.86 23.00 -15.27
C GLU A 88 24.39 21.62 -15.71
N GLU A 89 25.68 21.37 -15.47
CA GLU A 89 26.30 20.08 -15.81
C GLU A 89 26.05 19.05 -14.69
N PRO A 90 25.28 17.97 -14.93
CA PRO A 90 24.86 17.07 -13.86
C PRO A 90 26.01 16.33 -13.16
N GLU A 91 27.12 16.12 -13.85
CA GLU A 91 28.32 15.47 -13.30
C GLU A 91 29.03 16.32 -12.25
N HIS A 92 28.75 17.63 -12.17
CA HIS A 92 29.20 18.48 -11.06
C HIS A 92 28.35 18.32 -9.80
N TYR A 93 27.13 17.81 -9.93
CA TYR A 93 26.19 17.66 -8.82
C TYR A 93 26.18 16.21 -8.32
N PHE A 94 26.14 15.23 -9.21
CA PHE A 94 25.88 13.84 -8.85
C PHE A 94 26.90 12.86 -9.42
N LYS A 95 27.53 12.09 -8.53
CA LYS A 95 28.46 11.02 -8.89
C LYS A 95 27.83 9.64 -8.69
N THR A 96 27.96 8.78 -9.69
CA THR A 96 27.64 7.34 -9.54
C THR A 96 28.87 6.59 -9.05
N ILE A 97 28.74 5.85 -7.96
CA ILE A 97 29.74 4.87 -7.53
C ILE A 97 29.25 3.50 -7.99
N THR A 98 29.88 2.98 -9.04
CA THR A 98 29.46 1.76 -9.73
C THR A 98 29.23 0.62 -8.75
N LYS A 99 28.04 -0.01 -8.83
CA LYS A 99 27.56 -1.09 -7.95
C LYS A 99 27.32 -0.72 -6.49
N ILE A 100 27.67 0.49 -6.04
CA ILE A 100 27.56 0.89 -4.63
C ILE A 100 26.38 1.85 -4.43
N GLY A 101 26.31 2.96 -5.18
CA GLY A 101 25.34 4.00 -4.89
C GLY A 101 25.60 5.33 -5.58
N TYR A 102 25.09 6.40 -4.98
CA TYR A 102 25.11 7.75 -5.55
C TYR A 102 25.55 8.77 -4.50
N GLN A 103 26.22 9.82 -4.95
CA GLN A 103 26.76 10.87 -4.08
C GLN A 103 26.41 12.24 -4.64
N LEU A 104 25.93 13.13 -3.77
CA LEU A 104 25.86 14.56 -4.04
C LEU A 104 27.25 15.18 -3.78
N LEU A 105 27.82 15.82 -4.80
CA LEU A 105 29.18 16.35 -4.79
C LEU A 105 29.29 17.77 -4.22
N LEU A 106 28.18 18.51 -4.20
CA LEU A 106 28.13 19.88 -3.71
C LEU A 106 27.51 19.91 -2.32
N THR A 107 28.11 20.68 -1.42
CA THR A 107 27.57 20.90 -0.08
C THR A 107 26.32 21.79 -0.18
N PRO A 108 25.16 21.34 0.31
CA PRO A 108 23.94 22.14 0.33
C PRO A 108 24.04 23.24 1.40
N GLU A 109 23.78 24.49 1.02
CA GLU A 109 23.72 25.63 1.92
C GLU A 109 22.27 25.92 2.28
N ALA A 110 21.93 26.00 3.56
CA ALA A 110 20.58 26.36 3.98
C ALA A 110 20.28 27.82 3.63
N ILE A 111 19.09 28.08 3.09
CA ILE A 111 18.60 29.45 2.88
C ILE A 111 17.64 29.75 4.03
N ASP A 112 18.08 30.53 5.01
CA ASP A 112 17.22 31.01 6.09
C ASP A 112 16.29 32.11 5.54
N GLU A 113 14.98 31.99 5.81
CA GLU A 113 14.00 33.00 5.42
C GLU A 113 14.12 34.26 6.29
N GLU A 114 15.12 35.11 6.03
CA GLU A 114 15.11 36.49 6.48
C GLU A 114 14.57 37.42 5.38
N SER A 115 13.37 37.97 5.66
CA SER A 115 12.82 39.21 5.09
C SER A 115 12.43 39.25 3.60
N TYR A 116 11.27 38.70 3.25
CA TYR A 116 10.54 39.17 2.06
C TYR A 116 9.54 40.27 2.45
N GLN A 117 9.93 41.53 2.23
CA GLN A 117 9.03 42.67 2.11
C GLN A 117 8.70 42.84 0.61
N PRO A 118 7.43 42.90 0.19
CA PRO A 118 7.10 43.10 -1.22
C PRO A 118 7.42 44.55 -1.61
N ALA A 119 8.49 44.75 -2.40
CA ALA A 119 8.76 46.04 -3.02
C ALA A 119 7.88 46.21 -4.27
N ALA A 120 7.14 47.30 -4.30
CA ALA A 120 6.27 47.71 -5.40
C ALA A 120 7.06 47.86 -6.72
N VAL A 121 6.57 47.24 -7.80
CA VAL A 121 7.11 47.41 -9.15
C VAL A 121 6.48 48.63 -9.80
N THR A 122 7.28 49.67 -10.02
CA THR A 122 6.97 50.76 -10.96
C THR A 122 7.39 50.35 -12.37
N VAL A 123 6.44 50.39 -13.31
CA VAL A 123 6.69 50.17 -14.74
C VAL A 123 7.15 51.48 -15.37
N ASP A 124 8.38 51.52 -15.90
CA ASP A 124 8.81 52.58 -16.81
C ASP A 124 9.19 52.00 -18.18
N SER A 125 8.66 52.65 -19.20
CA SER A 125 8.79 52.36 -20.63
C SER A 125 10.13 52.80 -21.23
N TYR A 126 10.69 52.02 -22.18
CA TYR A 126 11.81 52.45 -23.03
C TYR A 126 11.39 52.65 -24.51
N PRO A 127 11.96 53.64 -25.23
CA PRO A 127 11.61 53.97 -26.62
C PRO A 127 12.52 53.26 -27.66
N PRO A 128 12.14 53.25 -28.95
CA PRO A 128 12.70 52.36 -29.97
C PRO A 128 13.76 53.01 -30.87
N ARG A 129 14.68 52.22 -31.46
CA ARG A 129 15.45 52.61 -32.66
C ARG A 129 15.76 51.45 -33.63
N ALA A 130 15.15 51.60 -34.82
CA ALA A 130 15.61 51.43 -36.22
C ALA A 130 16.50 50.25 -36.71
N HIS A 131 16.18 49.82 -37.94
CA HIS A 131 16.49 48.55 -38.63
C HIS A 131 17.72 48.55 -39.58
N ALA A 132 18.20 47.36 -39.97
CA ALA A 132 18.58 47.03 -41.37
C ALA A 132 18.65 45.49 -41.63
N ILE A 133 17.64 44.89 -42.27
CA ILE A 133 17.59 44.26 -43.63
C ILE A 133 18.39 42.94 -43.83
N PHE A 134 17.65 41.81 -43.86
CA PHE A 134 17.84 40.63 -44.76
C PHE A 134 16.50 39.86 -44.82
N LYS A 135 15.61 40.18 -45.79
CA LYS A 135 14.24 39.62 -45.90
C LYS A 135 13.92 39.31 -47.38
N PRO A 136 14.02 38.04 -47.82
CA PRO A 136 12.78 37.30 -48.06
C PRO A 136 12.80 35.79 -47.72
N VAL A 137 13.97 35.19 -47.45
CA VAL A 137 14.08 33.75 -47.17
C VAL A 137 13.68 33.43 -45.72
N ILE A 138 14.03 34.30 -44.79
CA ILE A 138 13.70 34.13 -43.36
C ILE A 138 12.20 34.29 -43.12
N ALA A 139 11.50 35.15 -43.87
CA ALA A 139 10.06 35.37 -43.71
C ALA A 139 9.21 34.15 -44.12
N LEU A 140 9.62 33.44 -45.18
CA LEU A 140 8.97 32.20 -45.61
C LEU A 140 9.25 31.04 -44.66
N LEU A 141 10.49 30.92 -44.18
CA LEU A 141 10.87 29.91 -43.19
C LEU A 141 10.21 30.16 -41.83
N SER A 142 10.09 31.41 -41.40
CA SER A 142 9.40 31.75 -40.16
C SER A 142 7.88 31.59 -40.28
N LEU A 143 7.26 31.85 -41.43
CA LEU A 143 5.82 31.57 -41.61
C LEU A 143 5.52 30.05 -41.62
N MET A 144 6.39 29.24 -42.23
CA MET A 144 6.31 27.76 -42.15
C MET A 144 6.58 27.25 -40.74
N LEU A 145 7.52 27.85 -40.02
CA LEU A 145 7.82 27.50 -38.64
C LEU A 145 6.70 27.95 -37.69
N PHE A 146 6.06 29.10 -37.90
CA PHE A 146 4.91 29.56 -37.09
C PHE A 146 3.63 28.78 -37.39
N THR A 147 3.44 28.31 -38.61
CA THR A 147 2.32 27.41 -38.94
C THR A 147 2.58 26.00 -38.44
N SER A 148 3.82 25.49 -38.48
CA SER A 148 4.15 24.19 -37.89
C SER A 148 4.21 24.23 -36.36
N LEU A 149 4.71 25.31 -35.75
CA LEU A 149 4.61 25.53 -34.30
C LEU A 149 3.18 25.80 -33.90
N GLY A 150 2.37 26.48 -34.72
CA GLY A 150 0.95 26.70 -34.46
C GLY A 150 0.15 25.41 -34.55
N TYR A 151 0.47 24.54 -35.52
CA TYR A 151 -0.10 23.20 -35.62
C TYR A 151 0.39 22.29 -34.49
N MET A 152 1.68 22.35 -34.13
CA MET A 152 2.24 21.65 -32.97
C MET A 152 1.63 22.15 -31.66
N PHE A 153 1.54 23.47 -31.43
CA PHE A 153 0.88 24.06 -30.27
C PHE A 153 -0.60 23.71 -30.26
N HIS A 154 -1.30 23.69 -31.40
CA HIS A 154 -2.69 23.25 -31.45
C HIS A 154 -2.84 21.75 -31.13
N SER A 155 -1.89 20.90 -31.55
CA SER A 155 -1.84 19.48 -31.17
C SER A 155 -1.35 19.24 -29.73
N PHE A 156 -0.60 20.17 -29.13
CA PHE A 156 -0.13 20.14 -27.74
C PHE A 156 -1.10 20.83 -26.76
N TYR A 157 -2.02 21.66 -27.27
CA TYR A 157 -3.16 22.27 -26.58
C TYR A 157 -4.49 21.62 -27.01
N LEU A 158 -4.46 20.36 -27.44
CA LEU A 158 -5.58 19.51 -27.09
C LEU A 158 -5.51 19.43 -25.56
N PRO A 159 -6.53 19.91 -24.83
CA PRO A 159 -6.56 19.68 -23.40
C PRO A 159 -6.37 18.18 -23.24
N SER A 160 -5.32 17.76 -22.55
CA SER A 160 -5.34 16.45 -21.92
C SER A 160 -6.64 16.47 -21.15
N SER A 161 -7.63 15.71 -21.64
CA SER A 161 -8.78 15.39 -20.83
C SER A 161 -8.16 14.73 -19.62
N GLN A 162 -8.06 15.48 -18.52
CA GLN A 162 -8.00 14.89 -17.21
C GLN A 162 -9.25 14.01 -17.19
N LEU A 163 -9.09 12.73 -17.52
CA LEU A 163 -10.06 11.73 -17.15
C LEU A 163 -10.27 11.98 -15.67
N GLU A 164 -11.49 12.37 -15.30
CA GLU A 164 -11.86 12.48 -13.90
C GLU A 164 -11.41 11.17 -13.25
N ALA A 165 -10.63 11.27 -12.18
CA ALA A 165 -10.17 10.07 -11.48
C ALA A 165 -11.42 9.27 -11.08
N LEU A 166 -11.54 8.04 -11.59
CA LEU A 166 -12.67 7.18 -11.32
C LEU A 166 -12.85 7.06 -9.80
N THR A 167 -14.08 7.28 -9.33
CA THR A 167 -14.37 7.14 -7.90
C THR A 167 -14.40 5.66 -7.53
N VAL A 168 -13.42 5.23 -6.75
CA VAL A 168 -13.31 3.87 -6.23
C VAL A 168 -14.18 3.71 -4.97
N GLU A 169 -15.10 2.75 -4.97
CA GLU A 169 -15.90 2.36 -3.80
C GLU A 169 -15.44 0.99 -3.30
N ARG A 170 -15.16 0.89 -2.00
CA ARG A 170 -14.88 -0.38 -1.34
C ARG A 170 -16.18 -1.13 -1.02
N ILE A 171 -16.29 -2.39 -1.45
CA ILE A 171 -17.51 -3.20 -1.35
C ILE A 171 -17.42 -4.21 -0.20
N THR A 172 -16.26 -4.81 0.03
CA THR A 172 -15.99 -5.70 1.16
C THR A 172 -14.85 -5.18 2.02
N ASN A 173 -14.80 -5.66 3.26
CA ASN A 173 -13.78 -5.32 4.25
C ASN A 173 -13.65 -6.40 5.32
N PHE A 174 -13.91 -7.66 4.98
CA PHE A 174 -13.87 -8.78 5.92
C PHE A 174 -12.43 -9.19 6.23
N GLU A 175 -12.22 -9.92 7.32
CA GLU A 175 -10.89 -10.44 7.63
C GLU A 175 -10.53 -11.59 6.66
N GLY A 176 -9.35 -11.51 6.04
CA GLY A 176 -8.87 -12.50 5.09
C GLY A 176 -8.84 -12.00 3.64
N VAL A 177 -8.97 -12.95 2.72
CA VAL A 177 -8.88 -12.72 1.28
C VAL A 177 -10.24 -12.91 0.62
N GLU A 178 -10.83 -11.82 0.16
CA GLU A 178 -12.00 -11.78 -0.71
C GLU A 178 -11.61 -11.57 -2.18
N GLU A 179 -11.85 -12.58 -3.01
CA GLU A 179 -11.44 -12.60 -4.41
C GLU A 179 -12.46 -13.27 -5.32
N GLN A 180 -12.21 -13.23 -6.63
CA GLN A 180 -12.98 -13.96 -7.65
C GLN A 180 -14.48 -13.68 -7.55
N ALA A 181 -14.82 -12.39 -7.47
CA ALA A 181 -16.21 -11.96 -7.48
C ALA A 181 -16.92 -12.41 -8.75
N ALA A 182 -18.22 -12.68 -8.65
CA ALA A 182 -19.12 -12.86 -9.78
C ALA A 182 -20.49 -12.27 -9.43
N ILE A 183 -21.05 -11.54 -10.38
CA ILE A 183 -22.28 -10.78 -10.20
C ILE A 183 -23.46 -11.57 -10.73
N SER A 184 -24.56 -11.59 -9.99
CA SER A 184 -25.80 -12.21 -10.47
C SER A 184 -26.37 -11.47 -11.68
N PRO A 185 -27.10 -12.13 -12.59
CA PRO A 185 -27.63 -11.49 -13.81
C PRO A 185 -28.56 -10.29 -13.56
N ASP A 186 -29.21 -10.25 -12.39
CA ASP A 186 -30.05 -9.13 -11.94
C ASP A 186 -29.25 -7.98 -11.28
N GLY A 187 -27.94 -8.15 -11.12
CA GLY A 187 -27.02 -7.19 -10.51
C GLY A 187 -27.14 -7.03 -9.00
N ARG A 188 -27.99 -7.83 -8.33
CA ARG A 188 -28.30 -7.67 -6.90
C ARG A 188 -27.31 -8.39 -5.99
N PHE A 189 -26.82 -9.55 -6.39
CA PHE A 189 -25.98 -10.40 -5.57
C PHE A 189 -24.58 -10.49 -6.13
N MET A 190 -23.61 -10.60 -5.23
CA MET A 190 -22.22 -10.89 -5.54
C MET A 190 -21.83 -12.18 -4.85
N ALA A 191 -21.51 -13.20 -5.64
CA ALA A 191 -20.78 -14.36 -5.15
C ALA A 191 -19.29 -14.03 -5.14
N PHE A 192 -18.56 -14.52 -4.14
CA PHE A 192 -17.11 -14.31 -4.07
C PHE A 192 -16.47 -15.42 -3.25
N GLN A 193 -15.20 -15.69 -3.53
CA GLN A 193 -14.37 -16.55 -2.73
C GLN A 193 -13.89 -15.78 -1.50
N TRP A 194 -14.00 -16.40 -0.32
CA TRP A 194 -13.47 -15.84 0.92
C TRP A 194 -12.59 -16.86 1.64
N ARG A 195 -11.34 -16.49 1.89
CA ARG A 195 -10.36 -17.29 2.64
C ARG A 195 -9.96 -16.59 3.94
N ARG A 196 -10.35 -17.17 5.08
CA ARG A 196 -10.05 -16.66 6.42
C ARG A 196 -8.87 -17.39 7.05
N GLU A 197 -7.90 -16.65 7.59
CA GLU A 197 -6.79 -17.22 8.38
C GLU A 197 -6.10 -18.44 7.70
N LEU A 198 -6.06 -19.58 8.40
CA LEU A 198 -5.55 -20.88 7.95
C LEU A 198 -6.65 -21.80 7.37
N LYS A 199 -7.88 -21.31 7.21
CA LYS A 199 -9.00 -22.10 6.67
C LYS A 199 -8.94 -22.15 5.15
N LYS A 200 -9.52 -23.20 4.57
CA LYS A 200 -9.70 -23.28 3.11
C LYS A 200 -10.66 -22.21 2.64
N ALA A 201 -10.47 -21.78 1.39
CA ALA A 201 -11.34 -20.80 0.75
C ALA A 201 -12.73 -21.41 0.51
N GLN A 202 -13.77 -20.60 0.66
CA GLN A 202 -15.18 -20.98 0.56
C GLN A 202 -15.95 -19.90 -0.18
N ILE A 203 -17.09 -20.24 -0.79
CA ILE A 203 -17.87 -19.25 -1.54
C ILE A 203 -19.00 -18.67 -0.69
N TYR A 204 -19.12 -17.34 -0.74
CA TYR A 204 -20.16 -16.57 -0.07
C TYR A 204 -20.92 -15.70 -1.05
N ILE A 205 -22.17 -15.40 -0.72
CA ILE A 205 -23.04 -14.47 -1.45
C ILE A 205 -23.34 -13.27 -0.56
N LYS A 206 -23.10 -12.07 -1.09
CA LYS A 206 -23.45 -10.78 -0.50
C LYS A 206 -24.58 -10.11 -1.29
N ASP A 207 -25.55 -9.53 -0.60
CA ASP A 207 -26.54 -8.63 -1.20
C ASP A 207 -25.91 -7.24 -1.37
N LEU A 208 -25.89 -6.72 -2.60
CA LEU A 208 -25.34 -5.41 -2.94
C LEU A 208 -26.36 -4.28 -2.73
N THR A 209 -27.64 -4.60 -2.58
CA THR A 209 -28.74 -3.64 -2.39
C THR A 209 -29.10 -3.44 -0.92
N ASP A 210 -28.93 -4.48 -0.08
CA ASP A 210 -29.12 -4.41 1.38
C ASP A 210 -27.78 -4.65 2.09
N LYS A 211 -27.11 -3.54 2.47
CA LYS A 211 -25.81 -3.59 3.18
C LYS A 211 -25.91 -4.26 4.57
N SER A 212 -27.10 -4.41 5.14
CA SER A 212 -27.33 -5.03 6.45
C SER A 212 -27.62 -6.53 6.40
N ALA A 213 -27.87 -7.08 5.21
CA ALA A 213 -28.14 -8.49 5.02
C ALA A 213 -26.91 -9.35 5.40
N PRO A 214 -27.09 -10.48 6.09
CA PRO A 214 -25.99 -11.38 6.41
C PRO A 214 -25.43 -12.05 5.16
N LEU A 215 -24.14 -12.38 5.17
CA LEU A 215 -23.53 -13.22 4.13
C LEU A 215 -24.16 -14.61 4.13
N ARG A 216 -24.38 -15.17 2.94
CA ARG A 216 -24.82 -16.56 2.76
C ARG A 216 -23.67 -17.41 2.24
N GLN A 217 -23.24 -18.40 3.00
CA GLN A 217 -22.30 -19.41 2.51
C GLN A 217 -23.00 -20.34 1.51
N VAL A 218 -22.35 -20.64 0.38
CA VAL A 218 -22.94 -21.45 -0.70
C VAL A 218 -22.97 -22.93 -0.33
N SER A 219 -21.87 -23.43 0.23
CA SER A 219 -21.66 -24.83 0.57
C SER A 219 -21.06 -24.96 1.97
N MET A 220 -21.26 -26.11 2.61
CA MET A 220 -20.68 -26.45 3.91
C MET A 220 -19.54 -27.47 3.78
N SER A 221 -19.03 -27.68 2.55
CA SER A 221 -17.90 -28.59 2.30
C SER A 221 -16.64 -28.10 3.02
N GLU A 222 -15.77 -29.03 3.40
CA GLU A 222 -14.43 -28.71 3.92
C GLU A 222 -13.39 -28.53 2.80
N ASP A 223 -13.81 -28.57 1.54
CA ASP A 223 -12.95 -28.41 0.37
C ASP A 223 -12.53 -26.95 0.15
N LYS A 224 -11.55 -26.71 -0.73
CA LYS A 224 -11.26 -25.34 -1.17
C LYS A 224 -12.16 -25.04 -2.38
N GLU A 225 -13.00 -24.03 -2.27
CA GLU A 225 -13.92 -23.62 -3.33
C GLU A 225 -13.46 -22.30 -3.98
N THR A 226 -13.63 -22.17 -5.31
CA THR A 226 -13.11 -21.04 -6.11
C THR A 226 -13.91 -20.86 -7.40
N SER A 227 -13.67 -19.73 -8.09
CA SER A 227 -14.24 -19.37 -9.39
C SER A 227 -15.76 -19.51 -9.46
N PRO A 228 -16.52 -18.84 -8.56
CA PRO A 228 -17.98 -18.89 -8.62
C PRO A 228 -18.50 -18.18 -9.87
N THR A 229 -19.40 -18.77 -10.65
CA THR A 229 -20.11 -18.07 -11.73
C THR A 229 -21.61 -18.35 -11.66
N TRP A 230 -22.42 -17.34 -11.98
CA TRP A 230 -23.87 -17.44 -11.91
C TRP A 230 -24.43 -18.06 -13.19
N SER A 231 -25.48 -18.88 -13.05
CA SER A 231 -26.30 -19.22 -14.20
C SER A 231 -26.99 -17.96 -14.74
N PRO A 232 -27.23 -17.84 -16.06
CA PRO A 232 -27.87 -16.67 -16.66
C PRO A 232 -29.28 -16.37 -16.16
N ASP A 233 -29.96 -17.38 -15.57
CA ASP A 233 -31.26 -17.23 -14.93
C ASP A 233 -31.18 -16.85 -13.43
N GLY A 234 -29.97 -16.82 -12.85
CA GLY A 234 -29.70 -16.47 -11.45
C GLY A 234 -30.09 -17.53 -10.42
N GLN A 235 -30.50 -18.74 -10.85
CA GLN A 235 -30.99 -19.78 -9.94
C GLN A 235 -29.90 -20.72 -9.41
N ALA A 236 -28.77 -20.81 -10.11
CA ALA A 236 -27.66 -21.69 -9.77
C ALA A 236 -26.32 -20.96 -9.77
N LEU A 237 -25.36 -21.57 -9.08
CA LEU A 237 -23.96 -21.15 -9.08
C LEU A 237 -23.08 -22.33 -9.49
N ALA A 238 -22.23 -22.14 -10.49
CA ALA A 238 -21.16 -23.07 -10.81
C ALA A 238 -19.88 -22.67 -10.08
N TYR A 239 -19.07 -23.63 -9.67
CA TYR A 239 -17.80 -23.37 -9.00
C TYR A 239 -16.85 -24.57 -9.08
N PHE A 240 -15.58 -24.32 -8.84
CA PHE A 240 -14.61 -25.40 -8.62
C PHE A 240 -14.50 -25.74 -7.14
N SER A 241 -14.44 -27.03 -6.82
CA SER A 241 -14.13 -27.58 -5.51
C SER A 241 -12.84 -28.41 -5.62
N PHE A 242 -11.89 -28.17 -4.71
CA PHE A 242 -10.66 -28.94 -4.60
C PHE A 242 -10.73 -29.84 -3.38
N ASN A 243 -10.87 -31.13 -3.63
CA ASN A 243 -11.00 -32.12 -2.57
C ASN A 243 -9.68 -32.31 -1.78
N ALA A 244 -9.71 -33.12 -0.71
CA ALA A 244 -8.55 -33.36 0.14
C ALA A 244 -7.31 -33.92 -0.60
N SER A 245 -7.49 -34.55 -1.76
CA SER A 245 -6.39 -35.05 -2.60
C SER A 245 -5.81 -34.00 -3.56
N GLY A 246 -6.41 -32.81 -3.62
CA GLY A 246 -6.06 -31.74 -4.54
C GLY A 246 -6.68 -31.87 -5.92
N GLN A 247 -7.55 -32.87 -6.15
CA GLN A 247 -8.28 -33.00 -7.41
C GLN A 247 -9.34 -31.90 -7.52
N CYS A 248 -9.34 -31.21 -8.65
CA CYS A 248 -10.35 -30.22 -8.99
C CYS A 248 -11.61 -30.89 -9.53
N GLU A 249 -12.75 -30.47 -9.02
CA GLU A 249 -14.10 -30.90 -9.39
C GLU A 249 -14.93 -29.67 -9.76
N LEU A 250 -15.61 -29.71 -10.90
CA LEU A 250 -16.55 -28.67 -11.31
C LEU A 250 -17.95 -29.04 -10.82
N HIS A 251 -18.54 -28.17 -10.02
CA HIS A 251 -19.87 -28.35 -9.44
C HIS A 251 -20.85 -27.28 -9.93
N VAL A 252 -22.13 -27.63 -9.98
CA VAL A 252 -23.25 -26.70 -10.19
C VAL A 252 -24.24 -26.91 -9.07
N ARG A 253 -24.53 -25.84 -8.34
CA ARG A 253 -25.42 -25.84 -7.19
C ARG A 253 -26.64 -24.97 -7.40
N GLU A 254 -27.81 -25.58 -7.28
CA GLU A 254 -29.11 -24.91 -7.28
C GLU A 254 -29.32 -24.19 -5.95
N LEU A 255 -29.50 -22.88 -5.97
CA LEU A 255 -29.50 -22.05 -4.75
C LEU A 255 -30.81 -22.12 -3.96
N ILE A 256 -31.92 -22.48 -4.60
CA ILE A 256 -33.23 -22.63 -3.93
C ILE A 256 -33.33 -24.01 -3.26
N THR A 257 -32.96 -25.06 -3.98
CA THR A 257 -33.09 -26.44 -3.52
C THR A 257 -31.88 -26.93 -2.72
N ASN A 258 -30.76 -26.20 -2.77
CA ASN A 258 -29.44 -26.59 -2.26
C ASN A 258 -28.94 -27.94 -2.83
N GLN A 259 -29.41 -28.33 -4.01
CA GLN A 259 -28.90 -29.50 -4.71
C GLN A 259 -27.58 -29.16 -5.38
N ASP A 260 -26.56 -29.97 -5.13
CA ASP A 260 -25.22 -29.82 -5.69
C ASP A 260 -24.92 -30.98 -6.63
N ARG A 261 -24.43 -30.67 -7.83
CA ARG A 261 -24.18 -31.64 -8.89
C ARG A 261 -22.76 -31.53 -9.40
N LEU A 262 -21.99 -32.62 -9.26
CA LEU A 262 -20.70 -32.79 -9.92
C LEU A 262 -20.91 -32.87 -11.45
N ILE A 263 -20.25 -31.98 -12.19
CA ILE A 263 -20.29 -31.89 -13.65
C ILE A 263 -19.12 -32.62 -14.28
N ASP A 264 -17.90 -32.34 -13.80
CA ASP A 264 -16.66 -32.89 -14.35
C ASP A 264 -15.54 -32.87 -13.31
N THR A 265 -14.44 -33.57 -13.61
CA THR A 265 -13.20 -33.57 -12.81
C THR A 265 -11.99 -33.23 -13.67
N GLY A 266 -10.90 -32.79 -13.03
CA GLY A 266 -9.66 -32.43 -13.72
C GLY A 266 -9.66 -31.01 -14.30
N CYS A 267 -10.58 -30.17 -13.85
CA CYS A 267 -10.49 -28.73 -14.05
C CYS A 267 -9.16 -28.19 -13.51
N THR A 268 -8.78 -27.00 -13.93
CA THR A 268 -7.60 -26.32 -13.39
C THR A 268 -7.94 -24.88 -13.04
N SER A 269 -7.43 -24.45 -11.89
CA SER A 269 -7.49 -23.07 -11.45
C SER A 269 -6.23 -22.83 -10.62
N SER A 270 -5.53 -21.73 -10.92
CA SER A 270 -4.27 -21.37 -10.26
C SER A 270 -4.34 -19.94 -9.73
N GLY A 271 -3.80 -19.75 -8.51
CA GLY A 271 -3.71 -18.43 -7.90
C GLY A 271 -5.04 -17.66 -7.91
N TYR A 272 -5.03 -16.53 -8.62
CA TYR A 272 -6.10 -15.53 -8.68
C TYR A 272 -7.00 -15.65 -9.92
N VAL A 273 -6.75 -16.66 -10.76
CA VAL A 273 -7.37 -16.81 -12.08
C VAL A 273 -8.80 -17.35 -11.96
N HIS A 274 -9.76 -16.63 -12.54
CA HIS A 274 -11.15 -17.03 -12.67
C HIS A 274 -11.37 -17.81 -13.97
N SER A 275 -11.33 -19.14 -13.92
CA SER A 275 -11.24 -20.00 -15.12
C SER A 275 -12.56 -20.67 -15.50
N LEU A 276 -13.70 -20.03 -15.24
CA LEU A 276 -15.04 -20.61 -15.41
C LEU A 276 -16.03 -19.53 -15.89
N ASP A 277 -16.80 -19.79 -16.95
CA ASP A 277 -17.82 -18.85 -17.41
C ASP A 277 -19.02 -19.56 -18.06
N TRP A 278 -20.22 -18.98 -17.90
CA TRP A 278 -21.47 -19.51 -18.43
C TRP A 278 -21.84 -18.80 -19.73
N SER A 279 -22.24 -19.54 -20.76
CA SER A 279 -22.75 -18.91 -21.98
C SER A 279 -24.03 -18.11 -21.68
N PRO A 280 -24.20 -16.88 -22.19
CA PRO A 280 -25.38 -16.06 -21.90
C PRO A 280 -26.73 -16.73 -22.20
N ASP A 281 -26.78 -17.66 -23.16
CA ASP A 281 -27.97 -18.45 -23.49
C ASP A 281 -28.27 -19.62 -22.53
N GLY A 282 -27.43 -19.84 -21.51
CA GLY A 282 -27.59 -20.87 -20.49
C GLY A 282 -27.18 -22.27 -20.92
N LYS A 283 -26.76 -22.50 -22.17
CA LYS A 283 -26.59 -23.86 -22.70
C LYS A 283 -25.23 -24.49 -22.40
N PHE A 284 -24.22 -23.70 -22.10
CA PHE A 284 -22.84 -24.16 -21.94
C PHE A 284 -22.16 -23.56 -20.71
N LEU A 285 -21.31 -24.37 -20.09
CA LEU A 285 -20.40 -23.93 -19.03
C LEU A 285 -18.97 -24.17 -19.52
N ALA A 286 -18.20 -23.11 -19.75
CA ALA A 286 -16.84 -23.15 -20.26
C ALA A 286 -15.82 -23.03 -19.13
N TYR A 287 -14.75 -23.83 -19.17
CA TYR A 287 -13.75 -23.87 -18.12
C TYR A 287 -12.38 -24.35 -18.59
N ALA A 288 -11.34 -23.94 -17.88
CA ALA A 288 -9.99 -24.47 -18.10
C ALA A 288 -9.86 -25.90 -17.54
N LYS A 289 -9.30 -26.80 -18.34
CA LYS A 289 -9.05 -28.20 -17.97
C LYS A 289 -7.69 -28.66 -18.47
N ALA A 290 -6.98 -29.42 -17.65
CA ALA A 290 -5.72 -30.05 -18.07
C ALA A 290 -6.00 -31.13 -19.12
N GLY A 291 -5.46 -30.96 -20.33
CA GLY A 291 -5.43 -31.97 -21.39
C GLY A 291 -4.15 -32.82 -21.36
N GLU A 292 -3.93 -33.64 -22.40
CA GLU A 292 -2.74 -34.50 -22.48
C GLU A 292 -1.42 -33.73 -22.64
N ALA A 293 -1.44 -32.57 -23.29
CA ALA A 293 -0.24 -31.80 -23.65
C ALA A 293 -0.20 -30.37 -23.09
N SER A 294 -1.35 -29.80 -22.73
CA SER A 294 -1.52 -28.41 -22.28
C SER A 294 -2.88 -28.22 -21.60
N VAL A 295 -3.05 -27.11 -20.87
CA VAL A 295 -4.35 -26.63 -20.40
C VAL A 295 -5.13 -25.96 -21.53
N ALA A 296 -6.36 -26.40 -21.77
CA ALA A 296 -7.25 -25.83 -22.78
C ALA A 296 -8.63 -25.48 -22.19
N ILE A 297 -9.43 -24.74 -22.94
CA ILE A 297 -10.83 -24.46 -22.60
C ILE A 297 -11.72 -25.59 -23.09
N TYR A 298 -12.55 -26.11 -22.19
CA TYR A 298 -13.59 -27.11 -22.45
C TYR A 298 -14.95 -26.50 -22.17
N ALA A 299 -16.01 -27.09 -22.71
CA ALA A 299 -17.37 -26.75 -22.38
C ALA A 299 -18.22 -27.98 -22.10
N TYR A 300 -19.01 -27.89 -21.03
CA TYR A 300 -20.09 -28.83 -20.72
C TYR A 300 -21.39 -28.34 -21.35
N SER A 301 -22.08 -29.23 -22.06
CA SER A 301 -23.40 -28.99 -22.65
C SER A 301 -24.52 -29.45 -21.70
N PHE A 302 -25.39 -28.54 -21.27
CA PHE A 302 -26.54 -28.91 -20.44
C PHE A 302 -27.60 -29.71 -21.21
N ALA A 303 -27.63 -29.61 -22.54
CA ALA A 303 -28.59 -30.32 -23.37
C ALA A 303 -28.22 -31.79 -23.59
N SER A 304 -26.93 -32.08 -23.84
CA SER A 304 -26.45 -33.44 -24.13
C SER A 304 -25.75 -34.12 -22.94
N SER A 305 -25.40 -33.37 -21.89
CA SER A 305 -24.51 -33.82 -20.82
C SER A 305 -23.12 -34.24 -21.29
N GLU A 306 -22.68 -33.73 -22.45
CA GLU A 306 -21.36 -34.04 -23.02
C GLU A 306 -20.38 -32.89 -22.78
N ILE A 307 -19.10 -33.23 -22.73
CA ILE A 307 -17.97 -32.31 -22.58
C ILE A 307 -17.19 -32.30 -23.89
N SER A 308 -16.94 -31.12 -24.43
CA SER A 308 -16.14 -30.91 -25.65
C SER A 308 -15.05 -29.87 -25.43
N GLN A 309 -13.86 -30.11 -25.98
CA GLN A 309 -12.80 -29.12 -26.02
C GLN A 309 -13.16 -27.99 -26.99
N LEU A 310 -13.00 -26.73 -26.58
CA LEU A 310 -13.29 -25.53 -27.37
C LEU A 310 -12.04 -24.82 -27.91
N SER A 311 -10.91 -24.92 -27.20
CA SER A 311 -9.66 -24.28 -27.62
C SER A 311 -8.54 -25.29 -27.80
N TYR A 312 -7.57 -24.97 -28.67
CA TYR A 312 -6.48 -25.87 -29.05
C TYR A 312 -5.12 -25.13 -28.96
N PRO A 313 -4.53 -25.01 -27.76
CA PRO A 313 -3.20 -24.43 -27.58
C PRO A 313 -2.10 -25.36 -28.09
N ASN A 314 -1.01 -24.78 -28.57
CA ASN A 314 0.19 -25.52 -28.94
C ASN A 314 0.97 -25.99 -27.69
N THR A 315 1.94 -26.88 -27.88
CA THR A 315 2.84 -27.31 -26.81
C THR A 315 3.55 -26.11 -26.16
N GLY A 316 3.37 -25.92 -24.85
CA GLY A 316 3.96 -24.81 -24.08
C GLY A 316 3.10 -23.56 -24.01
N GLU A 317 1.97 -23.51 -24.73
CA GLU A 317 0.89 -22.54 -24.51
C GLU A 317 -0.11 -23.10 -23.50
N GLU A 318 -0.81 -22.25 -22.75
CA GLU A 318 -1.91 -22.63 -21.85
C GLU A 318 -3.08 -21.64 -22.01
N ASP A 319 -4.30 -22.14 -22.16
CA ASP A 319 -5.51 -21.33 -22.20
C ASP A 319 -6.21 -21.38 -20.84
N LEU A 320 -6.12 -20.31 -20.04
CA LEU A 320 -6.48 -20.32 -18.61
C LEU A 320 -7.74 -19.52 -18.25
N LEU A 321 -8.10 -18.53 -19.07
CA LEU A 321 -9.25 -17.66 -18.84
C LEU A 321 -10.19 -17.76 -20.04
N VAL A 322 -11.49 -17.66 -19.78
CA VAL A 322 -12.53 -17.63 -20.80
C VAL A 322 -13.60 -16.61 -20.40
N SER A 323 -14.11 -15.86 -21.36
CA SER A 323 -15.28 -15.00 -21.19
C SER A 323 -16.15 -15.03 -22.45
N TRP A 324 -17.44 -15.31 -22.31
CA TRP A 324 -18.38 -15.39 -23.42
C TRP A 324 -18.83 -14.02 -23.92
N SER A 325 -19.00 -13.92 -25.23
CA SER A 325 -19.69 -12.78 -25.83
C SER A 325 -21.20 -12.91 -25.67
N ALA A 326 -21.91 -11.79 -25.88
CA ALA A 326 -23.37 -11.71 -25.75
C ALA A 326 -24.13 -12.67 -26.66
N ASN A 327 -23.53 -13.08 -27.79
CA ASN A 327 -24.18 -13.94 -28.78
C ASN A 327 -24.11 -15.45 -28.45
N SER A 328 -23.38 -15.84 -27.39
CA SER A 328 -23.18 -17.25 -26.98
C SER A 328 -22.53 -18.16 -28.03
N ASP A 329 -21.96 -17.59 -29.10
CA ASP A 329 -21.19 -18.29 -30.13
C ASP A 329 -19.70 -17.97 -30.05
N GLU A 330 -19.37 -16.71 -29.77
CA GLU A 330 -18.00 -16.24 -29.61
C GLU A 330 -17.59 -16.19 -28.14
N PHE A 331 -16.31 -16.44 -27.88
CA PHE A 331 -15.72 -16.37 -26.55
C PHE A 331 -14.26 -15.93 -26.64
N ALA A 332 -13.84 -15.10 -25.69
CA ALA A 332 -12.48 -14.63 -25.57
C ALA A 332 -11.71 -15.55 -24.63
N VAL A 333 -10.45 -15.82 -24.95
CA VAL A 333 -9.55 -16.69 -24.22
C VAL A 333 -8.23 -15.97 -24.00
N VAL A 334 -7.69 -16.07 -22.79
CA VAL A 334 -6.31 -15.67 -22.52
C VAL A 334 -5.40 -16.87 -22.70
N ARG A 335 -4.51 -16.77 -23.68
CA ARG A 335 -3.49 -17.77 -23.99
C ARG A 335 -2.14 -17.30 -23.49
N SER A 336 -1.54 -18.06 -22.59
CA SER A 336 -0.29 -17.71 -21.93
C SER A 336 0.88 -18.60 -22.36
N VAL A 337 2.07 -18.01 -22.44
CA VAL A 337 3.37 -18.68 -22.56
C VAL A 337 4.29 -18.07 -21.50
N ALA A 338 4.54 -18.83 -20.43
CA ALA A 338 5.18 -18.32 -19.22
C ALA A 338 4.44 -17.08 -18.66
N MET A 339 5.07 -15.90 -18.69
CA MET A 339 4.45 -14.65 -18.19
C MET A 339 3.81 -13.81 -19.30
N ASP A 340 4.03 -14.17 -20.56
CA ASP A 340 3.45 -13.48 -21.72
C ASP A 340 2.08 -14.07 -22.03
N ALA A 341 1.13 -13.23 -22.44
CA ALA A 341 -0.25 -13.61 -22.69
C ALA A 341 -0.79 -12.88 -23.92
N SER A 342 -1.61 -13.58 -24.69
CA SER A 342 -2.38 -13.01 -25.80
C SER A 342 -3.86 -13.22 -25.53
N ILE A 343 -4.71 -12.34 -26.07
CA ILE A 343 -6.17 -12.47 -25.98
C ILE A 343 -6.70 -12.80 -27.36
N ILE A 344 -7.42 -13.91 -27.45
CA ILE A 344 -7.91 -14.50 -28.68
C ILE A 344 -9.41 -14.69 -28.57
N VAL A 345 -10.15 -14.28 -29.59
CA VAL A 345 -11.59 -14.56 -29.73
C VAL A 345 -11.77 -15.74 -30.67
N LEU A 346 -12.53 -16.73 -30.23
CA LEU A 346 -12.89 -17.92 -31.00
C LEU A 346 -14.40 -17.97 -31.20
N SER A 347 -14.85 -18.49 -32.35
CA SER A 347 -16.25 -18.82 -32.62
C SER A 347 -16.46 -20.32 -32.67
N ARG A 348 -17.56 -20.79 -32.10
CA ARG A 348 -17.94 -22.21 -32.11
C ARG A 348 -18.63 -22.67 -33.38
N SER A 349 -19.33 -21.77 -34.06
CA SER A 349 -20.12 -22.12 -35.24
C SER A 349 -19.30 -22.19 -36.52
N ASN A 350 -18.23 -21.39 -36.63
CA ASN A 350 -17.47 -21.23 -37.86
C ASN A 350 -15.95 -21.45 -37.71
N ASP A 351 -15.50 -21.86 -36.52
CA ASP A 351 -14.10 -22.12 -36.18
C ASP A 351 -13.14 -20.93 -36.44
N SER A 352 -13.66 -19.70 -36.49
CA SER A 352 -12.82 -18.51 -36.63
C SER A 352 -12.02 -18.24 -35.36
N VAL A 353 -10.78 -17.77 -35.56
CA VAL A 353 -9.84 -17.43 -34.50
C VAL A 353 -9.27 -16.06 -34.82
N VAL A 354 -9.60 -15.07 -33.99
CA VAL A 354 -9.16 -13.68 -34.14
C VAL A 354 -8.34 -13.31 -32.92
N LYS A 355 -7.06 -13.02 -33.12
CA LYS A 355 -6.23 -12.48 -32.05
C LYS A 355 -6.50 -10.98 -31.92
N VAL A 356 -6.96 -10.55 -30.75
CA VAL A 356 -7.31 -9.14 -30.47
C VAL A 356 -6.24 -8.41 -29.68
N VAL A 357 -5.45 -9.15 -28.89
CA VAL A 357 -4.29 -8.64 -28.16
C VAL A 357 -3.09 -9.54 -28.42
N GLU A 358 -2.00 -8.96 -28.92
CA GLU A 358 -0.84 -9.71 -29.41
C GLU A 358 0.03 -10.28 -28.30
N SER A 359 0.38 -9.46 -27.30
CA SER A 359 1.30 -9.81 -26.21
C SER A 359 1.12 -8.85 -25.06
N GLU A 360 0.91 -9.41 -23.87
CA GLU A 360 0.70 -8.73 -22.61
C GLU A 360 1.34 -9.50 -21.46
N THR A 361 1.89 -8.78 -20.48
CA THR A 361 2.52 -9.43 -19.33
C THR A 361 1.52 -9.69 -18.21
N MET A 362 1.40 -10.94 -17.77
CA MET A 362 0.58 -11.38 -16.64
C MET A 362 -0.88 -10.91 -16.68
N VAL A 363 -1.58 -11.26 -17.76
CA VAL A 363 -3.05 -11.18 -17.79
C VAL A 363 -3.61 -12.32 -16.95
N ILE A 364 -4.27 -11.99 -15.83
CA ILE A 364 -4.79 -12.95 -14.84
C ILE A 364 -6.30 -12.84 -14.63
N SER A 365 -6.95 -11.93 -15.36
CA SER A 365 -8.40 -11.76 -15.38
C SER A 365 -8.85 -11.17 -16.72
N LEU A 366 -10.02 -11.61 -17.18
CA LEU A 366 -10.65 -11.19 -18.43
C LEU A 366 -12.17 -11.18 -18.23
N GLU A 367 -12.82 -10.09 -18.61
CA GLU A 367 -14.28 -9.94 -18.58
C GLU A 367 -14.77 -9.26 -19.86
N TRP A 368 -15.91 -9.70 -20.39
CA TRP A 368 -16.53 -9.14 -21.59
C TRP A 368 -17.79 -8.36 -21.21
N GLU A 369 -17.78 -7.05 -21.43
CA GLU A 369 -18.99 -6.21 -21.37
C GLU A 369 -19.82 -6.43 -22.65
N HIS A 370 -21.01 -6.99 -22.50
CA HIS A 370 -21.93 -7.35 -23.57
C HIS A 370 -22.58 -6.12 -24.21
N ASP A 371 -22.99 -5.13 -23.41
CA ASP A 371 -23.73 -3.96 -23.88
C ASP A 371 -22.89 -3.02 -24.78
N ALA A 372 -21.62 -2.81 -24.44
CA ALA A 372 -20.69 -2.01 -25.24
C ALA A 372 -19.83 -2.84 -26.20
N ASN A 373 -19.88 -4.17 -26.06
CA ASN A 373 -18.99 -5.11 -26.73
C ASN A 373 -17.52 -4.71 -26.53
N MET A 374 -17.05 -4.79 -25.28
CA MET A 374 -15.70 -4.40 -24.85
C MET A 374 -15.08 -5.52 -24.01
N LEU A 375 -13.77 -5.73 -24.11
CA LEU A 375 -13.03 -6.59 -23.17
C LEU A 375 -12.36 -5.74 -22.11
N TYR A 376 -12.46 -6.15 -20.86
CA TYR A 376 -11.70 -5.62 -19.74
C TYR A 376 -10.73 -6.70 -19.24
N PHE A 377 -9.47 -6.35 -19.07
CA PHE A 377 -8.46 -7.27 -18.58
C PHE A 377 -7.40 -6.53 -17.78
N ASN A 378 -6.71 -7.23 -16.89
CA ASN A 378 -5.58 -6.65 -16.19
C ASN A 378 -4.28 -6.89 -16.99
N ALA A 379 -3.34 -5.96 -16.91
CA ALA A 379 -1.99 -6.11 -17.44
C ALA A 379 -0.97 -5.56 -16.44
N LEU A 380 0.26 -6.09 -16.45
CA LEU A 380 1.36 -5.52 -15.67
C LEU A 380 2.05 -4.40 -16.46
N ARG A 381 2.11 -3.19 -15.88
CA ARG A 381 2.79 -2.01 -16.43
C ARG A 381 3.68 -1.39 -15.36
N ASP A 382 4.96 -1.17 -15.67
CA ASP A 382 5.90 -0.50 -14.77
C ASP A 382 5.96 -1.07 -13.33
N GLY A 383 5.60 -2.35 -13.16
CA GLY A 383 5.56 -3.02 -11.85
C GLY A 383 4.25 -2.86 -11.06
N ALA A 384 3.20 -2.29 -11.66
CA ALA A 384 1.84 -2.21 -11.10
C ALA A 384 0.82 -2.83 -12.06
N PHE A 385 -0.31 -3.30 -11.54
CA PHE A 385 -1.41 -3.78 -12.39
C PHE A 385 -2.26 -2.60 -12.88
N VAL A 386 -2.67 -2.68 -14.14
CA VAL A 386 -3.56 -1.73 -14.81
C VAL A 386 -4.73 -2.51 -15.37
N ILE A 387 -5.95 -2.00 -15.21
CA ILE A 387 -7.11 -2.48 -15.96
C ILE A 387 -7.11 -1.75 -17.28
N GLU A 388 -6.99 -2.50 -18.36
CA GLU A 388 -7.09 -2.04 -19.73
C GLU A 388 -8.43 -2.47 -20.33
N GLN A 389 -8.89 -1.72 -21.33
CA GLN A 389 -10.09 -2.04 -22.08
C GLN A 389 -9.77 -2.10 -23.58
N TYR A 390 -10.32 -3.10 -24.27
CA TYR A 390 -10.23 -3.25 -25.73
C TYR A 390 -11.61 -3.05 -26.37
N SER A 391 -11.67 -2.16 -27.35
CA SER A 391 -12.86 -1.94 -28.16
C SER A 391 -12.80 -2.72 -29.47
N PHE A 392 -13.84 -3.51 -29.74
CA PHE A 392 -14.01 -4.17 -31.03
C PHE A 392 -14.38 -3.20 -32.16
N GLU A 393 -14.97 -2.04 -31.85
CA GLU A 393 -15.33 -1.03 -32.84
C GLU A 393 -14.08 -0.29 -33.35
N SER A 394 -13.25 0.24 -32.43
CA SER A 394 -12.03 0.97 -32.81
C SER A 394 -10.80 0.09 -32.96
N GLN A 395 -10.87 -1.18 -32.54
CA GLN A 395 -9.76 -2.14 -32.51
C GLN A 395 -8.54 -1.60 -31.75
N SER A 396 -8.78 -0.93 -30.63
CA SER A 396 -7.74 -0.27 -29.83
C SER A 396 -7.84 -0.61 -28.35
N ILE A 397 -6.68 -0.64 -27.69
CA ILE A 397 -6.54 -0.79 -26.23
C ILE A 397 -6.34 0.59 -25.60
N THR A 398 -7.00 0.82 -24.47
CA THR A 398 -6.79 2.03 -23.64
C THR A 398 -6.74 1.67 -22.16
N ASP A 399 -5.94 2.40 -21.38
CA ASP A 399 -5.95 2.33 -19.91
C ASP A 399 -7.33 2.77 -19.39
N PHE A 400 -7.93 1.95 -18.54
CA PHE A 400 -9.21 2.26 -17.89
C PHE A 400 -9.01 2.70 -16.44
N HIS A 401 -8.30 1.89 -15.64
CA HIS A 401 -8.10 2.17 -14.20
C HIS A 401 -6.75 1.64 -13.73
N ARG A 402 -6.11 2.34 -12.79
CA ARG A 402 -4.80 1.97 -12.22
C ARG A 402 -4.91 1.82 -10.72
N ASP A 403 -4.39 0.70 -10.19
CA ASP A 403 -4.31 0.44 -8.76
C ASP A 403 -3.15 -0.51 -8.44
N ASP A 404 -2.62 -0.46 -7.22
CA ASP A 404 -1.31 -1.05 -6.90
C ASP A 404 -1.27 -2.59 -6.96
N THR A 405 -2.43 -3.26 -6.89
CA THR A 405 -2.52 -4.73 -6.65
C THR A 405 -3.84 -5.35 -7.13
N ILE A 406 -4.21 -5.12 -8.39
CA ILE A 406 -5.48 -5.59 -8.98
C ILE A 406 -5.42 -7.09 -9.30
N SER A 407 -6.46 -7.82 -8.91
CA SER A 407 -6.77 -9.17 -9.36
C SER A 407 -8.28 -9.34 -9.56
N SER A 408 -8.69 -10.40 -10.26
CA SER A 408 -10.08 -10.84 -10.46
C SER A 408 -11.12 -9.72 -10.70
N LEU A 409 -11.42 -9.49 -11.97
CA LEU A 409 -12.45 -8.57 -12.43
C LEU A 409 -13.83 -9.24 -12.41
N ALA A 410 -14.89 -8.44 -12.31
CA ALA A 410 -16.26 -8.87 -12.56
C ALA A 410 -17.11 -7.66 -12.99
N ILE A 411 -18.01 -7.84 -13.95
CA ILE A 411 -18.85 -6.74 -14.46
C ILE A 411 -20.29 -6.87 -13.92
N ASN A 412 -20.85 -5.74 -13.50
CA ASN A 412 -22.27 -5.57 -13.24
C ASN A 412 -22.85 -4.60 -14.27
N GLU A 413 -23.39 -5.14 -15.35
CA GLU A 413 -23.98 -4.34 -16.43
C GLU A 413 -25.27 -3.61 -15.99
N LYS A 414 -25.97 -4.12 -14.96
CA LYS A 414 -27.21 -3.49 -14.48
C LYS A 414 -26.97 -2.16 -13.78
N ASN A 415 -25.79 -1.97 -13.18
CA ASN A 415 -25.42 -0.73 -12.51
C ASN A 415 -24.19 -0.03 -13.12
N ASN A 416 -23.70 -0.51 -14.27
CA ASN A 416 -22.50 -0.01 -14.96
C ASN A 416 -21.29 0.09 -14.04
N ARG A 417 -20.96 -1.00 -13.34
CA ARG A 417 -19.77 -1.04 -12.48
C ARG A 417 -18.87 -2.22 -12.81
N LEU A 418 -17.57 -1.95 -12.76
CA LEU A 418 -16.54 -2.97 -12.75
C LEU A 418 -16.11 -3.19 -11.30
N TYR A 419 -16.14 -4.45 -10.87
CA TYR A 419 -15.64 -4.90 -9.59
C TYR A 419 -14.25 -5.50 -9.81
N TYR A 420 -13.36 -5.30 -8.85
CA TYR A 420 -12.03 -5.89 -8.87
C TYR A 420 -11.54 -6.16 -7.45
N SER A 421 -10.72 -7.18 -7.30
CA SER A 421 -10.07 -7.50 -6.02
C SER A 421 -8.75 -6.73 -5.91
N ARG A 422 -8.43 -6.23 -4.72
CA ARG A 422 -7.19 -5.52 -4.44
C ARG A 422 -6.45 -6.22 -3.31
N HIS A 423 -5.28 -6.78 -3.60
CA HIS A 423 -4.46 -7.38 -2.56
C HIS A 423 -3.77 -6.32 -1.73
N LEU A 424 -3.93 -6.38 -0.42
CA LEU A 424 -3.30 -5.45 0.47
C LEU A 424 -2.15 -6.19 1.16
N SER A 425 -0.92 -5.68 1.02
CA SER A 425 0.15 -6.07 1.93
C SER A 425 -0.14 -5.36 3.26
N GLN A 426 -0.76 -6.09 4.19
CA GLN A 426 -1.29 -5.48 5.40
C GLN A 426 -0.33 -5.59 6.58
N GLU A 427 -0.42 -4.60 7.45
CA GLU A 427 0.13 -4.68 8.80
C GLU A 427 -0.97 -5.08 9.75
N HIS A 428 -0.61 -5.93 10.70
CA HIS A 428 -1.53 -6.40 11.72
C HIS A 428 -0.84 -6.46 13.06
N ILE A 429 -1.61 -6.76 14.11
CA ILE A 429 -1.08 -6.86 15.46
C ILE A 429 -1.18 -8.31 15.94
N THR A 430 -0.12 -8.80 16.55
CA THR A 430 -0.11 -10.08 17.24
C THR A 430 0.35 -9.90 18.68
N VAL A 431 -0.16 -10.73 19.57
CA VAL A 431 0.32 -10.87 20.93
C VAL A 431 1.06 -12.19 21.02
N HIS A 432 2.36 -12.16 21.29
CA HIS A 432 3.20 -13.35 21.40
C HIS A 432 3.56 -13.63 22.86
N SER A 433 3.65 -14.90 23.20
CA SER A 433 4.24 -15.37 24.45
C SER A 433 5.74 -15.07 24.47
N LEU A 434 6.23 -14.43 25.54
CA LEU A 434 7.66 -14.24 25.80
C LEU A 434 8.36 -15.55 26.19
N THR A 435 7.64 -16.61 26.55
CA THR A 435 8.27 -17.89 26.92
C THR A 435 8.67 -18.72 25.71
N ASN A 436 7.88 -18.69 24.64
CA ASN A 436 8.06 -19.60 23.49
C ASN A 436 7.76 -18.96 22.12
N GLY A 437 7.42 -17.67 22.07
CA GLY A 437 7.10 -16.97 20.83
C GLY A 437 5.78 -17.35 20.17
N GLN A 438 4.96 -18.20 20.80
CA GLN A 438 3.66 -18.59 20.24
C GLN A 438 2.70 -17.40 20.23
N VAL A 439 1.93 -17.27 19.15
CA VAL A 439 0.86 -16.28 19.03
C VAL A 439 -0.27 -16.66 20.00
N LYS A 440 -0.51 -15.81 21.00
CA LYS A 440 -1.65 -15.93 21.94
C LYS A 440 -2.92 -15.31 21.35
N HIS A 441 -2.79 -14.18 20.69
CA HIS A 441 -3.91 -13.46 20.07
C HIS A 441 -3.43 -12.76 18.79
N ARG A 442 -4.29 -12.71 17.78
CA ARG A 442 -4.10 -11.93 16.57
C ARG A 442 -5.23 -10.91 16.45
N LEU A 443 -4.85 -9.67 16.20
CA LEU A 443 -5.73 -8.59 15.84
C LEU A 443 -5.41 -8.16 14.40
N ALA A 444 -6.34 -8.43 13.52
CA ALA A 444 -6.26 -8.04 12.13
C ALA A 444 -7.58 -7.41 11.69
N SER A 445 -7.50 -6.60 10.65
CA SER A 445 -8.62 -6.19 9.84
C SER A 445 -8.15 -6.15 8.41
N SER A 446 -9.08 -5.91 7.51
CA SER A 446 -8.82 -5.58 6.12
C SER A 446 -8.19 -4.18 5.94
N SER A 447 -7.54 -3.64 6.96
CA SER A 447 -6.83 -2.37 6.93
C SER A 447 -5.56 -2.47 7.76
N ARG A 448 -4.66 -1.51 7.58
CA ARG A 448 -3.36 -1.54 8.26
C ARG A 448 -3.57 -1.24 9.75
N ASP A 449 -3.35 -2.25 10.59
CA ASP A 449 -3.42 -2.14 12.05
C ASP A 449 -2.02 -2.16 12.64
N MET A 450 -1.65 -1.10 13.35
CA MET A 450 -0.27 -0.90 13.81
C MET A 450 -0.18 -0.31 15.20
N PHE A 451 1.01 -0.43 15.77
CA PHE A 451 1.45 0.19 17.01
C PHE A 451 0.55 -0.18 18.19
N GLY A 452 0.22 -1.46 18.28
CA GLY A 452 -0.54 -2.03 19.38
C GLY A 452 0.07 -1.67 20.74
N GLN A 453 -0.76 -1.23 21.68
CA GLN A 453 -0.42 -0.91 23.06
C GLN A 453 -1.43 -1.60 23.97
N PHE A 454 -0.95 -2.33 24.97
CA PHE A 454 -1.81 -3.04 25.91
C PHE A 454 -2.25 -2.12 27.04
N ILE A 455 -3.54 -2.10 27.36
CA ILE A 455 -4.08 -1.41 28.53
C ILE A 455 -4.08 -2.39 29.70
N ALA A 456 -3.21 -2.16 30.69
CA ALA A 456 -3.02 -3.12 31.79
C ALA A 456 -4.30 -3.39 32.61
N SER A 457 -5.16 -2.39 32.77
CA SER A 457 -6.36 -2.50 33.61
C SER A 457 -7.50 -3.31 32.97
N SER A 458 -7.59 -3.33 31.64
CA SER A 458 -8.70 -3.96 30.90
C SER A 458 -8.27 -5.10 29.97
N GLN A 459 -6.96 -5.30 29.78
CA GLN A 459 -6.38 -6.21 28.79
C GLN A 459 -6.76 -5.91 27.33
N GLU A 460 -7.26 -4.71 27.07
CA GLU A 460 -7.60 -4.24 25.73
C GLU A 460 -6.34 -3.82 24.96
N VAL A 461 -6.40 -3.88 23.63
CA VAL A 461 -5.33 -3.41 22.75
C VAL A 461 -5.75 -2.12 22.07
N LEU A 462 -5.02 -1.03 22.35
CA LEU A 462 -5.08 0.23 21.61
C LEU A 462 -4.19 0.14 20.37
N PHE A 463 -4.64 0.66 19.23
CA PHE A 463 -3.88 0.62 18.00
C PHE A 463 -4.30 1.71 17.03
N LEU A 464 -3.45 2.00 16.05
CA LEU A 464 -3.81 2.85 14.91
C LEU A 464 -4.33 1.98 13.77
N SER A 465 -5.42 2.44 13.14
CA SER A 465 -5.98 1.79 11.95
C SER A 465 -6.47 2.83 10.95
N ASN A 466 -6.31 2.53 9.67
CA ASN A 466 -6.84 3.35 8.58
C ASN A 466 -8.20 2.85 8.04
N ARG A 467 -8.85 1.92 8.75
CA ARG A 467 -10.10 1.28 8.31
C ARG A 467 -11.29 2.22 8.07
N SER A 468 -11.28 3.43 8.65
CA SER A 468 -12.28 4.48 8.43
C SER A 468 -11.92 5.47 7.31
N GLY A 469 -10.86 5.21 6.54
CA GLY A 469 -10.37 6.07 5.45
C GLY A 469 -9.24 7.02 5.85
N GLY A 470 -8.94 7.17 7.14
CA GLY A 470 -7.80 7.91 7.66
C GLY A 470 -7.22 7.23 8.90
N TRP A 471 -5.99 7.58 9.28
CA TRP A 471 -5.35 7.03 10.49
C TRP A 471 -6.08 7.54 11.74
N GLU A 472 -6.73 6.62 12.44
CA GLU A 472 -7.48 6.90 13.66
C GLU A 472 -7.04 5.94 14.77
N LEU A 473 -7.27 6.33 16.01
CA LEU A 473 -7.06 5.47 17.18
C LEU A 473 -8.27 4.57 17.39
N TRP A 474 -8.00 3.29 17.64
CA TRP A 474 -8.99 2.27 17.91
C TRP A 474 -8.60 1.51 19.18
N VAL A 475 -9.59 0.91 19.83
CA VAL A 475 -9.42 -0.05 20.91
C VAL A 475 -10.11 -1.35 20.53
N ASN A 476 -9.46 -2.47 20.80
CA ASN A 476 -10.07 -3.80 20.66
C ASN A 476 -10.50 -4.33 22.02
N GLN A 477 -11.76 -4.76 22.06
CA GLN A 477 -12.46 -5.31 23.21
C GLN A 477 -13.07 -6.65 22.80
N ASP A 478 -13.55 -7.45 23.75
CA ASP A 478 -14.16 -8.77 23.47
C ASP A 478 -15.32 -8.71 22.45
N ALA A 479 -16.06 -7.61 22.42
CA ALA A 479 -17.20 -7.40 21.52
C ALA A 479 -16.80 -6.87 20.11
N GLY A 480 -15.50 -6.63 19.87
CA GLY A 480 -14.95 -6.09 18.63
C GLY A 480 -14.13 -4.81 18.83
N SER A 481 -13.80 -4.15 17.72
CA SER A 481 -13.03 -2.90 17.74
C SER A 481 -13.92 -1.67 17.73
N LYS A 482 -13.56 -0.68 18.55
CA LYS A 482 -14.22 0.62 18.65
C LYS A 482 -13.25 1.76 18.30
N GLN A 483 -13.73 2.72 17.51
CA GLN A 483 -12.99 3.92 17.14
C GLN A 483 -13.02 4.94 18.27
N LEU A 484 -11.87 5.55 18.60
CA LEU A 484 -11.71 6.53 19.68
C LEU A 484 -11.43 7.96 19.18
N THR A 485 -10.92 8.13 17.96
CA THR A 485 -10.72 9.45 17.33
C THR A 485 -11.45 9.53 16.00
N GLN A 486 -11.91 10.73 15.63
CA GLN A 486 -12.62 10.93 14.37
C GLN A 486 -12.26 12.29 13.74
N GLN A 487 -11.56 12.26 12.61
CA GLN A 487 -11.21 13.39 11.77
C GLN A 487 -10.49 14.53 12.50
N MET A 488 -9.74 14.21 13.56
CA MET A 488 -9.02 15.20 14.39
C MET A 488 -7.73 15.73 13.72
N GLY A 489 -7.40 15.26 12.52
CA GLY A 489 -6.18 15.58 11.80
C GLY A 489 -5.29 14.33 11.64
N ILE A 490 -3.98 14.48 11.80
CA ILE A 490 -3.04 13.35 11.75
C ILE A 490 -2.84 12.81 13.17
N VAL A 491 -3.30 11.59 13.38
CA VAL A 491 -3.15 10.86 14.64
C VAL A 491 -1.80 10.13 14.66
N GLY A 492 -0.99 10.36 15.68
CA GLY A 492 0.33 9.75 15.83
C GLY A 492 0.35 8.57 16.81
N ILE A 493 1.54 7.99 17.02
CA ILE A 493 1.70 6.71 17.74
C ILE A 493 1.32 6.86 19.23
N PRO A 494 0.34 6.09 19.73
CA PRO A 494 -0.12 6.18 21.12
C PRO A 494 0.84 5.51 22.10
N ALA A 495 0.60 5.74 23.39
CA ALA A 495 1.10 4.93 24.50
C ALA A 495 -0.01 4.72 25.53
N ALA A 496 -0.07 3.52 26.10
CA ALA A 496 -1.01 3.17 27.15
C ALA A 496 -0.36 3.31 28.54
N SER A 497 -1.16 3.70 29.53
CA SER A 497 -0.72 3.72 30.93
C SER A 497 -0.55 2.29 31.46
N PRO A 498 0.55 2.00 32.18
CA PRO A 498 0.80 0.66 32.72
C PRO A 498 -0.05 0.31 33.94
N ILE A 499 -0.82 1.24 34.49
CA ILE A 499 -1.56 1.05 35.75
C ILE A 499 -3.07 1.36 35.67
N GLY A 500 -3.57 1.85 34.53
CA GLY A 500 -4.95 2.33 34.42
C GLY A 500 -5.51 2.22 33.01
N SER A 501 -6.62 2.91 32.76
CA SER A 501 -7.34 2.98 31.47
C SER A 501 -6.92 4.17 30.60
N GLN A 502 -5.93 4.94 31.07
CA GLN A 502 -5.46 6.14 30.41
C GLN A 502 -4.51 5.82 29.26
N TYR A 503 -4.55 6.68 28.24
CA TYR A 503 -3.62 6.64 27.12
C TYR A 503 -3.24 8.05 26.70
N VAL A 504 -2.09 8.17 26.06
CA VAL A 504 -1.60 9.45 25.52
C VAL A 504 -1.25 9.26 24.05
N LEU A 505 -1.54 10.27 23.23
CA LEU A 505 -1.16 10.29 21.84
C LEU A 505 -0.88 11.71 21.32
N PRO A 506 0.03 11.86 20.34
CA PRO A 506 0.19 13.12 19.63
C PRO A 506 -0.85 13.23 18.51
N ILE A 507 -1.47 14.40 18.35
CA ILE A 507 -2.37 14.73 17.23
C ILE A 507 -1.94 16.05 16.60
N LYS A 508 -1.76 16.07 15.28
CA LYS A 508 -1.57 17.30 14.49
C LYS A 508 -2.91 17.65 13.83
N ALA A 509 -3.56 18.70 14.35
CA ALA A 509 -4.81 19.19 13.79
C ALA A 509 -4.60 19.72 12.35
N LYS A 510 -5.67 19.76 11.53
CA LYS A 510 -5.59 20.10 10.09
C LYS A 510 -4.85 21.41 9.80
N ASP A 511 -5.10 22.44 10.62
CA ASP A 511 -4.52 23.78 10.45
C ASP A 511 -3.34 24.06 11.41
N ALA A 512 -2.82 23.03 12.08
CA ALA A 512 -1.70 23.16 12.99
C ALA A 512 -0.39 22.81 12.29
N ASP A 513 0.68 23.54 12.58
CA ASP A 513 2.01 23.25 12.03
C ASP A 513 2.70 22.06 12.74
N SER A 514 2.34 21.81 14.00
CA SER A 514 2.98 20.86 14.90
C SER A 514 1.97 19.94 15.61
N TYR A 515 2.45 18.79 16.08
CA TYR A 515 1.69 17.88 16.92
C TYR A 515 1.51 18.47 18.32
N SER A 516 0.39 18.12 18.97
CA SER A 516 0.14 18.37 20.39
C SER A 516 -0.21 17.06 21.10
N LEU A 517 0.12 16.93 22.38
CA LEU A 517 -0.24 15.74 23.17
C LEU A 517 -1.68 15.84 23.68
N TYR A 518 -2.39 14.72 23.56
CA TYR A 518 -3.73 14.53 24.10
C TYR A 518 -3.68 13.36 25.10
N LEU A 519 -4.34 13.54 26.24
CA LEU A 519 -4.58 12.51 27.23
C LEU A 519 -6.03 12.05 27.09
N GLY A 520 -6.22 10.76 26.94
CA GLY A 520 -7.54 10.14 26.92
C GLY A 520 -7.66 9.01 27.92
N ASP A 521 -8.88 8.53 28.08
CA ASP A 521 -9.21 7.42 28.96
C ASP A 521 -10.29 6.56 28.31
N VAL A 522 -10.00 5.27 28.16
CA VAL A 522 -10.87 4.34 27.43
C VAL A 522 -12.17 4.07 28.18
N ALA A 523 -12.12 3.99 29.51
CA ALA A 523 -13.29 3.68 30.34
C ALA A 523 -14.34 4.82 30.33
N THR A 524 -13.87 6.07 30.28
CA THR A 524 -14.72 7.28 30.28
C THR A 524 -14.96 7.84 28.88
N GLU A 525 -14.26 7.32 27.87
CA GLU A 525 -14.27 7.80 26.48
C GLU A 525 -13.91 9.28 26.36
N SER A 526 -13.11 9.78 27.30
CA SER A 526 -12.67 11.17 27.31
C SER A 526 -11.37 11.34 26.54
N LEU A 527 -11.22 12.48 25.87
CA LEU A 527 -9.99 12.86 25.19
C LEU A 527 -9.79 14.38 25.26
N ALA A 528 -8.67 14.82 25.82
CA ALA A 528 -8.38 16.24 26.01
C ALA A 528 -6.92 16.58 25.69
N LYS A 529 -6.71 17.74 25.06
CA LYS A 529 -5.36 18.29 24.83
C LYS A 529 -4.70 18.64 26.16
N ILE A 530 -3.47 18.19 26.37
CA ILE A 530 -2.67 18.56 27.54
C ILE A 530 -2.20 20.02 27.37
N ARG A 531 -2.43 20.85 28.39
CA ARG A 531 -2.03 22.26 28.38
C ARG A 531 -0.62 22.44 28.92
N GLY A 532 0.05 23.52 28.52
CA GLY A 532 1.39 23.89 29.01
C GLY A 532 2.56 23.20 28.30
N ILE A 533 2.28 22.26 27.40
CA ILE A 533 3.29 21.61 26.55
C ILE A 533 3.54 22.48 25.30
N LYS A 534 4.81 22.64 24.94
CA LYS A 534 5.28 23.45 23.81
C LYS A 534 6.08 22.59 22.82
N GLY A 535 6.20 23.07 21.59
CA GLY A 535 6.99 22.44 20.52
C GLY A 535 6.25 21.36 19.75
N ASP A 536 6.94 20.75 18.79
CA ASP A 536 6.41 19.62 18.00
C ASP A 536 6.63 18.30 18.75
N VAL A 537 5.58 17.77 19.37
CA VAL A 537 5.66 16.62 20.28
C VAL A 537 5.44 15.28 19.59
N ARG A 538 6.25 14.28 19.94
CA ARG A 538 6.20 12.94 19.35
C ARG A 538 6.51 11.85 20.38
N ASN A 539 6.21 10.61 19.98
CA ASN A 539 6.66 9.37 20.62
C ASN A 539 6.52 9.33 22.15
N PRO A 540 5.29 9.52 22.69
CA PRO A 540 5.12 9.54 24.13
C PRO A 540 5.25 8.15 24.75
N SER A 541 5.61 8.05 26.02
CA SER A 541 5.55 6.84 26.85
C SER A 541 5.17 7.22 28.30
N PHE A 542 4.71 6.26 29.09
CA PHE A 542 4.40 6.49 30.50
C PHE A 542 5.55 6.05 31.41
N SER A 543 5.68 6.69 32.56
CA SER A 543 6.42 6.13 33.70
C SER A 543 5.76 4.85 34.19
N ASN A 544 6.54 3.97 34.82
CA ASN A 544 6.07 2.66 35.30
C ASN A 544 4.97 2.79 36.37
N ASN A 545 5.01 3.87 37.16
CA ASN A 545 3.96 4.22 38.12
C ASN A 545 2.80 5.05 37.51
N GLY A 546 2.81 5.31 36.20
CA GLY A 546 1.80 6.07 35.48
C GLY A 546 1.65 7.54 35.85
N SER A 547 2.53 8.12 36.67
CA SER A 547 2.44 9.52 37.12
C SER A 547 3.06 10.55 36.17
N LYS A 548 3.95 10.11 35.27
CA LYS A 548 4.60 10.97 34.27
C LYS A 548 4.37 10.45 32.86
N ILE A 549 4.39 11.37 31.89
CA ILE A 549 4.45 11.10 30.46
C ILE A 549 5.79 11.61 29.93
N TYR A 550 6.64 10.71 29.44
CA TYR A 550 7.83 11.08 28.67
C TYR A 550 7.44 11.29 27.21
N TYR A 551 8.05 12.25 26.54
CA TYR A 551 7.83 12.52 25.11
C TYR A 551 9.02 13.24 24.50
N SER A 552 9.23 13.08 23.20
CA SER A 552 10.16 13.94 22.47
C SER A 552 9.46 15.20 22.00
N SER A 553 10.14 16.34 22.06
CA SER A 553 9.64 17.60 21.51
C SER A 553 10.75 18.35 20.80
N ASN A 554 10.41 18.98 19.68
CA ASN A 554 11.26 19.98 19.04
C ASN A 554 10.91 21.37 19.57
N LEU A 555 11.81 21.94 20.37
CA LEU A 555 11.74 23.32 20.83
C LEU A 555 12.88 24.11 20.19
N GLU A 556 12.52 25.16 19.46
CA GLU A 556 13.48 26.10 18.84
C GLU A 556 14.52 25.41 17.93
N GLY A 557 14.14 24.31 17.28
CA GLY A 557 15.01 23.56 16.35
C GLY A 557 15.77 22.41 17.01
N HIS A 558 15.65 22.21 18.32
CA HIS A 558 16.36 21.18 19.07
C HIS A 558 15.43 20.10 19.59
N TRP A 559 15.72 18.85 19.22
CA TRP A 559 15.01 17.67 19.74
C TRP A 559 15.56 17.24 21.10
N GLY A 560 14.66 17.07 22.06
CA GLY A 560 14.97 16.54 23.40
C GLY A 560 13.81 15.73 23.99
N VAL A 561 14.10 15.01 25.07
CA VAL A 561 13.10 14.28 25.86
C VAL A 561 12.67 15.12 27.05
N TYR A 562 11.36 15.20 27.25
CA TYR A 562 10.71 15.93 28.33
C TYR A 562 9.80 14.99 29.10
N ALA A 563 9.58 15.28 30.38
CA ALA A 563 8.61 14.60 31.23
C ALA A 563 7.50 15.58 31.64
N TYR A 564 6.24 15.20 31.43
CA TYR A 564 5.08 15.90 31.96
C TYR A 564 4.53 15.13 33.16
N ASP A 565 4.52 15.77 34.33
CA ASP A 565 3.97 15.20 35.56
C ASP A 565 2.46 15.46 35.63
N LEU A 566 1.66 14.38 35.68
CA LEU A 566 0.20 14.44 35.61
C LEU A 566 -0.44 15.09 36.86
N ASN A 567 0.23 15.03 38.02
CA ASN A 567 -0.29 15.55 39.27
C ASN A 567 -0.04 17.05 39.40
N SER A 568 1.20 17.47 39.17
CA SER A 568 1.66 18.85 39.30
C SER A 568 1.47 19.68 38.03
N GLN A 569 1.21 19.02 36.89
CA GLN A 569 1.07 19.62 35.55
C GLN A 569 2.31 20.40 35.11
N ARG A 570 3.49 19.98 35.58
CA ARG A 570 4.78 20.60 35.25
C ARG A 570 5.51 19.80 34.19
N VAL A 571 6.22 20.53 33.34
CA VAL A 571 7.14 19.97 32.33
C VAL A 571 8.56 20.08 32.86
N GLU A 572 9.30 18.97 32.80
CA GLU A 572 10.71 18.85 33.11
C GLU A 572 11.48 18.46 31.84
N PHE A 573 12.63 19.08 31.61
CA PHE A 573 13.55 18.65 30.54
C PHE A 573 14.45 17.55 31.10
N MET A 574 14.49 16.40 30.41
CA MET A 574 15.30 15.26 30.84
C MET A 574 16.70 15.36 30.24
N PHE A 575 16.80 15.35 28.91
CA PHE A 575 18.07 15.45 28.19
C PHE A 575 17.85 15.76 26.70
N GLY A 576 18.88 16.33 26.06
CA GLY A 576 18.87 16.74 24.65
C GLY A 576 20.04 16.11 23.91
N GLN A 577 19.76 15.08 23.11
CA GLN A 577 20.77 14.29 22.38
C GLN A 577 20.20 13.75 21.07
N ALA A 578 19.37 14.55 20.38
CA ALA A 578 18.55 14.10 19.24
C ALA A 578 17.72 12.83 19.59
N ALA A 579 17.30 12.72 20.84
CA ALA A 579 16.61 11.54 21.34
C ALA A 579 15.18 11.48 20.78
N LYS A 580 14.79 10.30 20.27
CA LYS A 580 13.51 10.07 19.59
C LYS A 580 12.44 9.49 20.50
N TYR A 581 12.80 8.51 21.32
CA TYR A 581 11.89 7.72 22.14
C TYR A 581 12.61 7.25 23.39
N ALA A 582 11.90 7.22 24.51
CA ALA A 582 12.43 6.79 25.80
C ALA A 582 11.42 5.92 26.57
N VAL A 583 11.93 4.98 27.37
CA VAL A 583 11.14 4.10 28.25
C VAL A 583 11.83 4.02 29.61
N GLU A 584 11.05 4.11 30.69
CA GLU A 584 11.54 4.09 32.07
C GLU A 584 11.81 2.66 32.56
N ASP A 585 12.86 2.49 33.35
CA ASP A 585 13.14 1.28 34.11
C ASP A 585 12.56 1.31 35.53
N ASP A 586 12.87 0.30 36.36
CA ASP A 586 12.31 0.20 37.72
C ASP A 586 12.91 1.20 38.73
N VAL A 587 14.00 1.90 38.40
CA VAL A 587 14.68 2.86 39.28
C VAL A 587 14.62 4.31 38.78
N GLY A 588 13.85 4.55 37.72
CA GLY A 588 13.61 5.88 37.14
C GLY A 588 14.65 6.31 36.11
N GLY A 589 15.55 5.42 35.70
CA GLY A 589 16.44 5.61 34.55
C GLY A 589 15.68 5.46 33.23
N LEU A 590 16.23 6.03 32.16
CA LEU A 590 15.58 6.06 30.84
C LEU A 590 16.44 5.35 29.80
N TYR A 591 15.91 4.26 29.24
CA TYR A 591 16.40 3.71 27.98
C TYR A 591 15.88 4.55 26.83
N TYR A 592 16.74 4.94 25.89
CA TYR A 592 16.34 5.80 24.79
C TYR A 592 17.10 5.52 23.50
N THR A 593 16.55 6.01 22.39
CA THR A 593 17.20 5.95 21.07
C THR A 593 17.42 7.35 20.50
N ARG A 594 18.40 7.47 19.62
CA ARG A 594 18.79 8.72 18.97
C ARG A 594 18.39 8.72 17.50
N ASP A 595 18.16 9.90 16.94
CA ASP A 595 17.80 10.04 15.54
C ASP A 595 18.89 9.53 14.60
N ASN A 596 18.49 8.68 13.66
CA ASN A 596 19.36 8.06 12.64
C ASN A 596 20.60 7.32 13.18
N GLN A 597 20.59 6.90 14.45
CA GLN A 597 21.67 6.13 15.06
C GLN A 597 21.14 4.77 15.51
N ALA A 598 21.93 3.73 15.26
CA ALA A 598 21.64 2.38 15.72
C ALA A 598 21.97 2.23 17.21
N GLY A 599 21.20 1.38 17.88
CA GLY A 599 21.41 1.03 19.28
C GLY A 599 20.46 1.70 20.26
N ILE A 600 20.54 1.22 21.50
CA ILE A 600 19.80 1.72 22.66
C ILE A 600 20.81 2.29 23.65
N TYR A 601 20.51 3.47 24.17
CA TYR A 601 21.29 4.20 25.15
C TYR A 601 20.55 4.23 26.48
N TYR A 602 21.25 4.45 27.58
CA TYR A 602 20.68 4.53 28.91
C TYR A 602 21.14 5.81 29.60
N HIS A 603 20.17 6.59 30.07
CA HIS A 603 20.36 7.80 30.87
C HIS A 603 19.95 7.50 32.31
N ALA A 604 20.93 7.45 33.21
CA ALA A 604 20.69 7.11 34.61
C ALA A 604 20.11 8.30 35.39
N ASN A 605 19.25 8.01 36.36
CA ASN A 605 18.63 9.02 37.23
C ASN A 605 19.58 9.59 38.30
N ASP A 606 20.80 9.03 38.41
CA ASP A 606 21.82 9.46 39.38
C ASP A 606 22.80 10.50 38.82
N GLY A 607 22.62 10.91 37.56
CA GLY A 607 23.47 11.89 36.89
C GLY A 607 24.79 11.33 36.35
N SER A 608 24.95 10.00 36.30
CA SER A 608 26.06 9.37 35.58
C SER A 608 25.97 9.60 34.06
N GLU A 609 27.10 9.46 33.36
CA GLU A 609 27.15 9.62 31.91
C GLU A 609 26.35 8.54 31.20
N ASP A 610 25.69 8.93 30.10
CA ASP A 610 24.93 8.02 29.27
C ASP A 610 25.81 6.91 28.68
N ILE A 611 25.32 5.67 28.75
CA ILE A 611 26.00 4.51 28.17
C ILE A 611 25.21 3.95 26.99
N GLN A 612 25.91 3.43 25.98
CA GLN A 612 25.28 2.63 24.93
C GLN A 612 25.12 1.19 25.43
N VAL A 613 23.87 0.76 25.62
CA VAL A 613 23.52 -0.57 26.15
C VAL A 613 23.73 -1.64 25.08
N THR A 614 23.34 -1.34 23.84
CA THR A 614 23.55 -2.22 22.69
C THR A 614 23.60 -1.39 21.41
N SER A 615 24.31 -1.89 20.39
CA SER A 615 24.35 -1.33 19.04
C SER A 615 23.49 -2.13 18.04
N GLU A 616 22.83 -3.21 18.49
CA GLU A 616 22.19 -4.18 17.62
C GLU A 616 20.77 -3.81 17.16
N LEU A 617 20.14 -2.81 17.80
CA LEU A 617 18.87 -2.24 17.32
C LEU A 617 19.15 -1.37 16.09
N SER A 618 18.58 -1.72 14.93
CA SER A 618 18.71 -0.89 13.72
C SER A 618 18.19 0.53 13.94
N SER A 619 18.78 1.53 13.27
CA SER A 619 18.29 2.91 13.31
C SER A 619 16.87 3.04 12.72
N SER A 620 16.47 2.14 11.81
CA SER A 620 15.10 2.04 11.30
C SER A 620 14.10 1.41 12.30
N ASP A 621 14.60 0.78 13.37
CA ASP A 621 13.82 0.15 14.44
C ASP A 621 13.81 0.98 15.74
N TRP A 622 14.14 2.27 15.68
CA TRP A 622 14.37 3.17 16.83
C TRP A 622 13.34 3.14 17.98
N GLY A 623 12.12 2.69 17.77
CA GLY A 623 11.10 2.59 18.82
C GLY A 623 10.78 1.16 19.27
N SER A 624 11.36 0.15 18.63
CA SER A 624 10.97 -1.26 18.76
C SER A 624 11.69 -1.93 19.94
N PHE A 625 11.53 -1.34 21.12
CA PHE A 625 12.02 -1.87 22.38
C PHE A 625 11.08 -1.48 23.54
N PHE A 626 11.11 -2.27 24.61
CA PHE A 626 10.37 -2.00 25.84
C PHE A 626 11.12 -2.59 27.03
N TYR A 627 10.79 -2.12 28.23
CA TYR A 627 11.32 -2.65 29.48
C TYR A 627 10.19 -3.30 30.28
N GLN A 628 10.43 -4.52 30.77
CA GLN A 628 9.49 -5.30 31.57
C GLN A 628 10.25 -6.39 32.33
N ASN A 629 9.76 -6.80 33.51
CA ASN A 629 10.32 -7.92 34.27
C ASN A 629 11.84 -7.83 34.49
N ASN A 630 12.35 -6.63 34.80
CA ASN A 630 13.77 -6.37 34.99
C ASN A 630 14.67 -6.74 33.78
N ALA A 631 14.11 -6.66 32.57
CA ALA A 631 14.80 -6.91 31.31
C ALA A 631 14.40 -5.89 30.24
N LEU A 632 15.38 -5.54 29.40
CA LEU A 632 15.18 -4.73 28.19
C LEU A 632 14.96 -5.66 27.00
N TYR A 633 13.82 -5.54 26.34
CA TYR A 633 13.47 -6.31 25.15
C TYR A 633 13.57 -5.43 23.89
N PHE A 634 14.13 -5.95 22.81
CA PHE A 634 14.25 -5.22 21.54
C PHE A 634 14.30 -6.14 20.32
N ILE A 635 14.07 -5.57 19.13
CA ILE A 635 14.23 -6.30 17.87
C ILE A 635 15.68 -6.27 17.41
N LYS A 636 16.21 -7.43 17.03
CA LYS A 636 17.44 -7.60 16.27
C LYS A 636 17.14 -8.18 14.90
N ARG A 637 17.59 -7.51 13.85
CA ARG A 637 17.43 -7.96 12.45
C ARG A 637 18.62 -8.80 12.03
N THR A 638 18.37 -9.87 11.29
CA THR A 638 19.38 -10.69 10.61
C THR A 638 18.92 -10.97 9.18
N ASP A 639 19.81 -11.47 8.31
CA ASP A 639 19.47 -11.79 6.91
C ASP A 639 18.33 -12.81 6.77
N THR A 640 18.10 -13.62 7.80
CA THR A 640 17.14 -14.74 7.75
C THR A 640 16.00 -14.62 8.76
N ASN A 641 16.16 -13.81 9.81
CA ASN A 641 15.22 -13.72 10.92
C ASN A 641 15.09 -12.31 11.49
N ASP A 642 13.88 -11.99 11.96
CA ASP A 642 13.62 -10.95 12.95
C ASP A 642 13.61 -11.60 14.34
N GLN A 643 14.54 -11.20 15.20
CA GLN A 643 14.69 -11.79 16.54
C GLN A 643 14.19 -10.83 17.61
N VAL A 644 13.40 -11.33 18.55
CA VAL A 644 13.13 -10.61 19.81
C VAL A 644 14.19 -11.03 20.81
N ILE A 645 14.95 -10.06 21.28
CA ILE A 645 16.09 -10.23 22.19
C ILE A 645 15.72 -9.66 23.56
N ALA A 646 16.18 -10.30 24.63
CA ALA A 646 16.15 -9.77 25.98
C ALA A 646 17.57 -9.54 26.51
N ILE A 647 17.79 -8.40 27.16
CA ILE A 647 18.97 -8.10 27.98
C ILE A 647 18.50 -8.05 29.43
N THR A 648 18.94 -9.02 30.24
CA THR A 648 18.61 -9.09 31.67
C THR A 648 19.46 -8.10 32.47
N ALA A 649 19.06 -7.82 33.72
CA ALA A 649 19.75 -6.87 34.60
C ALA A 649 21.24 -7.18 34.89
N ASP A 650 21.66 -8.43 34.71
CA ASP A 650 23.08 -8.84 34.79
C ASP A 650 23.85 -8.57 33.48
N GLY A 651 23.20 -7.97 32.48
CA GLY A 651 23.75 -7.66 31.16
C GLY A 651 23.78 -8.85 30.20
N GLN A 652 23.24 -10.02 30.57
CA GLN A 652 23.19 -11.17 29.68
C GLN A 652 22.14 -10.99 28.59
N GLN A 653 22.56 -11.20 27.35
CA GLN A 653 21.69 -11.12 26.18
C GLN A 653 21.29 -12.51 25.70
N HIS A 654 20.00 -12.74 25.46
CA HIS A 654 19.52 -13.98 24.86
C HIS A 654 18.36 -13.74 23.89
N THR A 655 18.24 -14.61 22.88
CA THR A 655 17.10 -14.62 21.97
C THR A 655 15.89 -15.23 22.66
N VAL A 656 14.80 -14.48 22.73
CA VAL A 656 13.52 -14.93 23.29
C VAL A 656 12.82 -15.84 22.29
N PHE A 657 12.65 -15.35 21.05
CA PHE A 657 12.21 -16.14 19.90
C PHE A 657 12.63 -15.46 18.60
N SER A 658 12.44 -16.16 17.48
CA SER A 658 12.74 -15.66 16.14
C SER A 658 11.55 -15.87 15.21
N LEU A 659 11.33 -14.89 14.35
CA LEU A 659 10.39 -14.94 13.24
C LEU A 659 11.19 -14.83 11.94
N PRO A 660 10.64 -15.28 10.79
CA PRO A 660 11.29 -15.06 9.49
C PRO A 660 11.66 -13.59 9.28
N ALA A 661 12.73 -13.30 8.53
CA ALA A 661 13.10 -11.92 8.22
C ALA A 661 11.93 -11.15 7.61
N VAL A 662 11.81 -9.85 7.96
CA VAL A 662 10.77 -8.95 7.45
C VAL A 662 9.34 -9.35 7.89
N SER A 663 9.21 -10.08 9.00
CA SER A 663 7.91 -10.39 9.61
C SER A 663 7.43 -9.28 10.54
N ILE A 664 8.34 -8.55 11.18
CA ILE A 664 7.99 -7.49 12.13
C ILE A 664 8.14 -6.12 11.46
N ARG A 665 7.17 -5.24 11.66
CA ARG A 665 7.23 -3.85 11.19
C ARG A 665 8.46 -3.13 11.72
N GLY A 666 9.05 -2.25 10.90
CA GLY A 666 10.05 -1.30 11.37
C GLY A 666 9.42 -0.16 12.16
N GLN A 667 10.17 0.42 13.10
CA GLN A 667 9.76 1.55 13.96
C GLN A 667 8.66 1.19 14.97
N ARG A 668 8.94 1.30 16.27
CA ARG A 668 7.97 1.20 17.37
C ARG A 668 6.99 0.02 17.29
N ALA A 669 7.49 -1.12 16.81
CA ALA A 669 6.67 -2.29 16.54
C ALA A 669 6.46 -3.20 17.75
N LEU A 670 7.30 -3.08 18.79
CA LEU A 670 7.13 -3.83 20.04
C LEU A 670 6.50 -2.94 21.12
N ALA A 671 5.62 -3.53 21.92
CA ALA A 671 5.12 -2.95 23.16
C ALA A 671 4.94 -4.03 24.23
N LYS A 672 5.14 -3.65 25.49
CA LYS A 672 4.84 -4.53 26.63
C LYS A 672 3.35 -4.87 26.68
N ALA A 673 3.03 -6.10 27.10
CA ALA A 673 1.66 -6.58 27.30
C ALA A 673 1.47 -6.98 28.78
N ASP A 674 0.79 -8.11 29.03
CA ASP A 674 0.87 -8.79 30.33
C ASP A 674 2.31 -9.28 30.64
N ASP A 675 2.53 -9.75 31.87
CA ASP A 675 3.85 -10.18 32.37
C ASP A 675 4.52 -11.31 31.57
N GLU A 676 3.81 -11.97 30.66
CA GLU A 676 4.31 -13.09 29.88
C GLU A 676 4.22 -12.87 28.37
N SER A 677 3.90 -11.66 27.92
CA SER A 677 3.56 -11.43 26.52
C SER A 677 4.11 -10.11 25.97
N VAL A 678 4.19 -10.05 24.64
CA VAL A 678 4.59 -8.85 23.89
C VAL A 678 3.59 -8.60 22.76
N VAL A 679 3.21 -7.34 22.57
CA VAL A 679 2.42 -6.90 21.42
C VAL A 679 3.38 -6.53 20.29
N ILE A 680 3.14 -7.07 19.10
CA ILE A 680 3.99 -6.90 17.93
C ILE A 680 3.14 -6.38 16.77
N SER A 681 3.59 -5.28 16.16
CA SER A 681 3.11 -4.85 14.84
C SER A 681 3.84 -5.65 13.77
N MET A 682 3.11 -6.47 13.05
CA MET A 682 3.62 -7.42 12.09
C MET A 682 3.46 -6.88 10.67
N LEU A 683 4.41 -7.19 9.80
CA LEU A 683 4.28 -7.07 8.36
C LEU A 683 3.70 -8.38 7.81
N GLY A 684 2.74 -8.25 6.91
CA GLY A 684 2.17 -9.38 6.19
C GLY A 684 0.89 -9.89 6.82
N ILE A 685 -0.22 -9.56 6.16
CA ILE A 685 -1.34 -10.46 5.93
C ILE A 685 -1.60 -10.38 4.42
N ASN A 686 -1.71 -11.53 3.76
CA ASN A 686 -2.33 -11.56 2.44
C ASN A 686 -3.82 -11.41 2.70
N ASP A 687 -4.32 -10.18 2.62
CA ASP A 687 -5.75 -9.86 2.58
C ASP A 687 -6.07 -9.26 1.22
N ALA A 688 -7.31 -9.42 0.77
CA ALA A 688 -7.80 -8.77 -0.43
C ALA A 688 -9.24 -8.34 -0.22
N ASP A 689 -9.58 -7.14 -0.65
CA ASP A 689 -10.97 -6.69 -0.67
C ASP A 689 -11.47 -6.52 -2.08
N ILE A 690 -12.78 -6.57 -2.23
CA ILE A 690 -13.44 -6.24 -3.48
C ILE A 690 -13.78 -4.75 -3.47
N TYR A 691 -13.31 -4.07 -4.50
CA TYR A 691 -13.59 -2.68 -4.83
C TYR A 691 -14.45 -2.62 -6.10
N SER A 692 -15.03 -1.46 -6.36
CA SER A 692 -15.72 -1.19 -7.60
C SER A 692 -15.48 0.22 -8.10
N VAL A 693 -15.47 0.37 -9.41
CA VAL A 693 -15.42 1.65 -10.12
C VAL A 693 -16.58 1.73 -11.09
N SER A 694 -17.08 2.94 -11.30
CA SER A 694 -18.07 3.19 -12.35
C SER A 694 -17.42 2.95 -13.71
N LEU A 695 -18.12 2.27 -14.62
CA LEU A 695 -17.73 2.20 -16.03
C LEU A 695 -17.89 3.56 -16.75
N ALA A 696 -18.48 4.56 -16.07
CA ALA A 696 -18.80 5.91 -16.53
C ALA A 696 -19.73 5.97 -17.76
N ALA A 697 -20.66 6.93 -17.72
CA ALA A 697 -21.68 7.09 -18.75
C ALA A 697 -21.06 7.62 -20.05
N ARG A 698 -21.34 6.87 -21.13
CA ARG A 698 -21.17 7.23 -22.53
C ARG A 698 -21.29 8.75 -22.75
N HIS A 699 -20.23 9.39 -23.23
CA HIS A 699 -20.30 10.74 -23.81
C HIS A 699 -20.78 10.66 -25.26
#